data_AF-A0A968W1R6-F1
#
_entry.id   AF-A0A968W1R6-F1
#
_cell.length_a   1.000
_cell.length_b   1.000
_cell.length_c   1.000
_cell.angle_alpha   90.00
_cell.angle_beta   90.00
_cell.angle_gamma   90.00
#
_symmetry.space_group_name_H-M   'P 1'
#
loop_
_entity.id
_entity.type
_entity.pdbx_description
1 polymer ?
#
loop_
_entity_poly.entity_id
_entity_poly.type
_entity_poly.pdbx_seq_one_letter_code
_entity_poly.pdbx_strand_id
1 'polypeptide(L)'
;MSDRKEHFPNVNQEANQTAVQNLQVQGNFTTGNISQYISQIIIEEPGDSSPKIIKIDWREVCSQVLKEQQLPLQQKATELGFELNIYVPQGLVERKQQQRRRASDIEQGKPCQLSSKAIAKEYKYDNFLKEVIGSNSTNNKHIAIVGEAGSGKTTLLTKIADWINKNEKGLPIYISLANLKKKSLENYLLKDWLEEALNFIDSEARVYRNAVKESLKERFRTGGVWLLLDGLDEMTVSSSTNALATIQSQLSGWVAHARVALTSRLNLWDLRLNNPLANFDTYRTLDFSQVQVEQFIKEWFAIANNQLIGTQLRAKLEETQYQLLRELVKNPLLLGLLCQIWYNNQGSLPQTRAGLYQRFAGDFYGEWKSKLHSITYNKQQELNLNKALGKLALAGINSQTRFWLGEEAVKVMGEKLFKWACDCGWLKLVYRDTDTNAPVYAFFQSSFQEYFAATAIDDWDFFLPRNHKNRPVANNPYRIFEPQWKEVILLWLGREDVHKNNKNQFIRAITEFEDGCTPLFFKFFGRKGFYEYRANFLAAVGIAEYKDCDSVEQIVEQIIKWNFLDDLDDDLIYNLSEQLNPFCGWQTREQGARTALQEMGRLEEIKKLLIEKLLLLLNSTEDEYICLRLAEGLGEIAIGDSNAIAVLEQMLASSENKYNRLDLAYYLGKVEPNNSKVISTLLQLLEPTGDELDLNLFRIAIISRFGEIAISNPKTIAVLEKIIKDTEQKLIKHTHNSLLKKIGLGEEGDTSQQEVFLEAIISLIKIDPQNRIALLALGNYICLPVKVFQWGWRELELLKTESARQTAISRLEQMLDSAKDENTRFEVAYKLGKIEPNNSTAISTLVQLLKSSTDKPLFKKATYSLAEIGYSNPKTIALLEQMLDSVKDETRHILAVAECLGKINPGNSKAIAALKQLLDSAKDKNTVFEVAYNLGKIDPGNSKAISRLVELLESTKDEFLFENLTCSLAEIGSDNPIAIAALEKVLKLPKNLLLRSIKNEYDREDEMFEDDCNSKLNNFLPVKLAEIIAMFRTNLDSDRIQSVKYQYFEMRWQAACALATIDPGNKTATKVLLSSIKPFIAAREDGCIVEEPFMGIGNQTAISLSIQLIKSTNNPEILGDAAETLIKSLNQDSFKEIVSALKAPINRFWRFHAGYQVVTCYNLIWYCAQKMTYHDFYQAWQD
;
A
#
# COMPACT_ATOMS: atom_id res chain seq x y z
N MET A 1 19.66 33.53 -71.09
CA MET A 1 20.43 32.43 -71.70
C MET A 1 20.17 31.19 -70.84
N SER A 2 19.11 30.42 -71.11
CA SER A 2 19.03 29.32 -72.11
C SER A 2 20.01 28.19 -71.78
N ASP A 3 19.51 27.06 -71.21
CA ASP A 3 19.25 25.78 -71.92
C ASP A 3 20.56 24.96 -72.13
N ARG A 4 20.71 23.68 -71.75
CA ARG A 4 20.00 22.43 -72.14
C ARG A 4 20.42 21.29 -71.18
N LYS A 5 19.54 20.41 -70.64
CA LYS A 5 18.66 19.35 -71.19
C LYS A 5 19.36 18.01 -71.49
N GLU A 6 18.85 16.93 -70.87
CA GLU A 6 18.40 15.62 -71.41
C GLU A 6 17.78 14.81 -70.23
N HIS A 7 16.44 14.59 -70.07
CA HIS A 7 15.51 13.56 -70.65
C HIS A 7 16.02 12.10 -70.49
N PHE A 8 15.38 11.08 -69.90
CA PHE A 8 13.99 10.58 -69.67
C PHE A 8 14.05 9.40 -68.62
N PRO A 9 13.01 8.57 -68.32
CA PRO A 9 11.62 8.83 -67.91
C PRO A 9 11.26 8.18 -66.55
N ASN A 10 10.11 8.61 -66.03
CA ASN A 10 9.44 8.19 -64.81
C ASN A 10 8.63 6.90 -65.06
N VAL A 11 9.10 5.73 -64.62
CA VAL A 11 8.33 4.47 -64.54
C VAL A 11 8.83 3.72 -63.31
N ASN A 12 8.18 3.88 -62.15
CA ASN A 12 8.26 2.96 -60.99
C ASN A 12 7.42 3.42 -59.79
N GLN A 13 6.71 4.55 -59.85
CA GLN A 13 5.84 4.99 -58.74
C GLN A 13 4.40 4.49 -58.82
N GLU A 14 3.89 4.08 -60.00
CA GLU A 14 2.49 3.63 -60.15
C GLU A 14 2.28 2.12 -59.97
N ALA A 15 3.32 1.29 -60.03
CA ALA A 15 3.19 -0.17 -59.83
C ALA A 15 3.07 -0.59 -58.35
N ASN A 16 3.42 0.27 -57.39
CA ASN A 16 3.39 -0.04 -55.96
C ASN A 16 2.08 0.33 -55.24
N GLN A 17 1.10 0.91 -55.93
CA GLN A 17 -0.21 1.23 -55.34
C GLN A 17 -1.32 0.22 -55.68
N THR A 18 -1.15 -0.60 -56.72
CA THR A 18 -2.24 -1.42 -57.27
C THR A 18 -2.24 -2.90 -56.84
N ALA A 19 -1.21 -3.36 -56.12
CA ALA A 19 -1.10 -4.76 -55.63
C ALA A 19 -1.47 -4.94 -54.14
N VAL A 20 -2.23 -4.01 -53.55
CA VAL A 20 -2.50 -3.97 -52.09
C VAL A 20 -3.86 -4.58 -51.70
N GLN A 21 -4.65 -5.13 -52.63
CA GLN A 21 -6.04 -5.50 -52.30
C GLN A 21 -6.29 -6.91 -51.78
N ASN A 22 -5.35 -7.87 -51.87
CA ASN A 22 -5.55 -9.22 -51.30
C ASN A 22 -4.27 -9.77 -50.63
N LEU A 23 -4.05 -9.43 -49.36
CA LEU A 23 -3.07 -10.11 -48.51
C LEU A 23 -3.83 -10.94 -47.46
N GLN A 24 -3.93 -12.26 -47.67
CA GLN A 24 -4.37 -13.19 -46.63
C GLN A 24 -3.14 -13.65 -45.83
N VAL A 25 -3.00 -13.18 -44.59
CA VAL A 25 -2.10 -13.79 -43.60
C VAL A 25 -2.86 -14.94 -42.95
N GLN A 26 -2.58 -16.18 -43.36
CA GLN A 26 -3.17 -17.37 -42.73
C GLN A 26 -2.22 -17.94 -41.66
N GLY A 27 -2.67 -17.97 -40.41
CA GLY A 27 -2.00 -18.70 -39.32
C GLY A 27 -2.60 -20.11 -39.17
N ASN A 28 -1.81 -21.16 -39.40
CA ASN A 28 -2.22 -22.54 -39.09
C ASN A 28 -1.92 -22.84 -37.62
N PHE A 29 -2.94 -23.16 -36.83
CA PHE A 29 -2.83 -23.44 -35.40
C PHE A 29 -3.15 -24.90 -35.08
N THR A 30 -2.13 -25.68 -34.69
CA THR A 30 -2.28 -26.87 -33.85
C THR A 30 -1.34 -26.75 -32.66
N THR A 31 -1.87 -27.04 -31.47
CA THR A 31 -1.17 -26.92 -30.18
C THR A 31 -0.03 -27.92 -30.09
N GLY A 32 1.22 -27.43 -29.96
CA GLY A 32 2.36 -28.22 -29.48
C GLY A 32 3.59 -28.35 -30.37
N ASN A 33 3.74 -27.60 -31.47
CA ASN A 33 4.92 -27.71 -32.34
C ASN A 33 5.53 -26.34 -32.72
N ILE A 34 6.83 -26.35 -33.05
CA ILE A 34 7.69 -25.24 -33.51
C ILE A 34 7.01 -24.34 -34.58
N SER A 35 5.99 -24.83 -35.28
CA SER A 35 5.17 -24.09 -36.25
C SER A 35 4.35 -22.92 -35.66
N GLN A 36 4.22 -22.78 -34.34
CA GLN A 36 3.36 -21.75 -33.73
C GLN A 36 3.85 -20.31 -33.93
N TYR A 37 5.16 -20.08 -34.13
CA TYR A 37 5.75 -18.73 -34.27
C TYR A 37 6.17 -18.36 -35.70
N ILE A 38 5.90 -19.25 -36.66
CA ILE A 38 6.21 -19.03 -38.08
C ILE A 38 5.02 -18.32 -38.74
N SER A 39 5.26 -17.13 -39.29
CA SER A 39 4.27 -16.43 -40.12
C SER A 39 4.44 -16.76 -41.60
N GLN A 40 3.33 -16.90 -42.32
CA GLN A 40 3.32 -17.08 -43.78
C GLN A 40 2.80 -15.82 -44.45
N ILE A 41 3.60 -15.23 -45.32
CA ILE A 41 3.21 -14.13 -46.19
C ILE A 41 2.91 -14.72 -47.56
N ILE A 42 1.65 -14.59 -48.00
CA ILE A 42 1.17 -15.07 -49.30
C ILE A 42 1.19 -13.88 -50.27
N ILE A 43 1.90 -14.02 -51.39
CA ILE A 43 2.01 -13.00 -52.43
C ILE A 43 1.32 -13.51 -53.69
N GLU A 44 0.30 -12.78 -54.14
CA GLU A 44 -0.39 -13.02 -55.40
C GLU A 44 0.17 -12.04 -56.45
N GLU A 45 1.00 -12.54 -57.38
CA GLU A 45 1.48 -11.74 -58.52
C GLU A 45 0.46 -11.83 -59.67
N PRO A 46 0.10 -10.69 -60.32
CA PRO A 46 -0.84 -10.70 -61.43
C PRO A 46 -0.24 -11.42 -62.64
N GLY A 47 -0.68 -12.67 -62.87
CA GLY A 47 -0.31 -13.48 -64.05
C GLY A 47 0.28 -14.86 -63.73
N ASP A 48 0.55 -15.18 -62.46
CA ASP A 48 1.07 -16.50 -62.05
C ASP A 48 0.00 -17.34 -61.34
N SER A 49 -0.02 -18.65 -61.61
CA SER A 49 -1.12 -19.56 -61.19
C SER A 49 -0.94 -20.17 -59.79
N SER A 50 0.19 -19.89 -59.13
CA SER A 50 0.46 -20.35 -57.75
C SER A 50 0.96 -19.21 -56.86
N PRO A 51 0.34 -18.96 -55.70
CA PRO A 51 0.76 -17.89 -54.81
C PRO A 51 2.09 -18.22 -54.13
N LYS A 52 2.99 -17.23 -54.06
CA LYS A 52 4.32 -17.38 -53.44
C LYS A 52 4.19 -17.25 -51.92
N ILE A 53 4.70 -18.24 -51.18
CA ILE A 53 4.61 -18.28 -49.70
C ILE A 53 5.99 -18.04 -49.09
N ILE A 54 6.14 -16.93 -48.37
CA ILE A 54 7.34 -16.60 -47.60
C ILE A 54 7.12 -16.91 -46.13
N LYS A 55 8.06 -17.60 -45.47
CA LYS A 55 7.99 -17.95 -44.04
C LYS A 55 8.92 -17.06 -43.22
N ILE A 56 8.40 -16.48 -42.13
CA ILE A 56 9.18 -15.71 -41.15
C ILE A 56 9.14 -16.43 -39.81
N ASP A 57 10.31 -16.84 -39.31
CA ASP A 57 10.45 -17.38 -37.96
C ASP A 57 10.69 -16.25 -36.95
N TRP A 58 9.62 -15.79 -36.30
CA TRP A 58 9.72 -14.71 -35.31
C TRP A 58 10.50 -15.10 -34.05
N ARG A 59 10.64 -16.40 -33.74
CA ARG A 59 11.41 -16.86 -32.59
C ARG A 59 12.89 -16.63 -32.80
N GLU A 60 13.40 -17.04 -33.97
CA GLU A 60 14.80 -16.83 -34.30
C GLU A 60 15.10 -15.33 -34.41
N VAL A 61 14.23 -14.56 -35.07
CA VAL A 61 14.37 -13.10 -35.18
C VAL A 61 14.42 -12.45 -33.79
N CYS A 62 13.47 -12.72 -32.90
CA CYS A 62 13.48 -12.13 -31.54
C CYS A 62 14.70 -12.57 -30.72
N SER A 63 15.12 -13.83 -30.85
CA SER A 63 16.31 -14.38 -30.17
C SER A 63 17.61 -13.70 -30.61
N GLN A 64 17.76 -13.45 -31.91
CA GLN A 64 18.95 -12.79 -32.47
C GLN A 64 18.97 -11.30 -32.13
N VAL A 65 17.84 -10.60 -32.26
CA VAL A 65 17.72 -9.19 -31.83
C VAL A 65 18.01 -9.06 -30.34
N LEU A 66 17.47 -9.95 -29.51
CA LEU A 66 17.74 -9.93 -28.06
C LEU A 66 19.23 -10.14 -27.76
N LYS A 67 19.94 -11.03 -28.46
CA LYS A 67 21.40 -11.21 -28.28
C LYS A 67 22.18 -9.97 -28.69
N GLU A 68 21.84 -9.34 -29.82
CA GLU A 68 22.47 -8.08 -30.25
C GLU A 68 22.19 -6.95 -29.26
N GLN A 69 20.98 -6.85 -28.72
CA GLN A 69 20.62 -5.85 -27.73
C GLN A 69 21.25 -6.14 -26.35
N GLN A 70 21.44 -7.40 -25.95
CA GLN A 70 22.06 -7.75 -24.66
C GLN A 70 23.53 -7.31 -24.56
N LEU A 71 24.28 -7.21 -25.67
CA LEU A 71 25.69 -6.78 -25.67
C LEU A 71 25.88 -5.29 -25.28
N PRO A 72 25.07 -4.33 -25.76
CA PRO A 72 25.14 -2.91 -25.36
C PRO A 72 24.40 -2.53 -24.07
N LEU A 73 23.41 -3.31 -23.63
CA LEU A 73 22.52 -2.94 -22.52
C LEU A 73 23.14 -3.07 -21.13
N GLN A 74 24.16 -3.91 -21.00
CA GLN A 74 24.90 -4.09 -19.77
C GLN A 74 25.98 -3.00 -19.67
N GLN A 75 25.60 -1.83 -19.18
CA GLN A 75 26.58 -0.82 -18.80
C GLN A 75 27.49 -1.42 -17.74
N LYS A 76 28.77 -1.58 -18.07
CA LYS A 76 29.76 -1.99 -17.08
C LYS A 76 29.74 -0.96 -15.95
N ALA A 77 29.41 -1.41 -14.75
CA ALA A 77 29.51 -0.61 -13.55
C ALA A 77 30.97 -0.44 -13.13
N THR A 78 31.76 -1.48 -13.40
CA THR A 78 33.21 -1.53 -13.23
C THR A 78 33.91 -1.37 -14.59
N GLU A 79 35.17 -0.97 -14.65
CA GLU A 79 35.88 -0.96 -15.95
C GLU A 79 36.08 -2.38 -16.50
N LEU A 80 36.39 -3.30 -15.58
CA LEU A 80 36.65 -4.71 -15.87
C LEU A 80 35.40 -5.37 -16.44
N GLY A 81 34.22 -4.99 -15.95
CA GLY A 81 32.92 -5.50 -16.39
C GLY A 81 32.68 -6.96 -16.01
N PHE A 82 33.36 -7.48 -14.99
CA PHE A 82 33.21 -8.88 -14.58
C PHE A 82 31.82 -9.17 -14.00
N GLU A 83 31.20 -8.19 -13.36
CA GLU A 83 29.83 -8.26 -12.81
C GLU A 83 28.78 -8.56 -13.88
N LEU A 84 29.05 -8.24 -15.14
CA LEU A 84 28.15 -8.49 -16.26
C LEU A 84 27.97 -9.98 -16.57
N ASN A 85 28.98 -10.78 -16.23
CA ASN A 85 28.99 -12.22 -16.44
C ASN A 85 28.55 -13.01 -15.21
N ILE A 86 28.11 -12.32 -14.15
CA ILE A 86 27.71 -12.91 -12.87
C ILE A 86 26.21 -12.76 -12.73
N TYR A 87 25.54 -13.86 -12.41
CA TYR A 87 24.14 -13.82 -12.03
C TYR A 87 23.90 -14.64 -10.79
N VAL A 88 23.72 -13.94 -9.67
CA VAL A 88 23.27 -14.55 -8.42
C VAL A 88 21.75 -14.39 -8.32
N PRO A 89 20.97 -15.50 -8.33
CA PRO A 89 19.52 -15.44 -8.32
C PRO A 89 18.96 -14.71 -7.11
N GLN A 90 18.19 -13.65 -7.33
CA GLN A 90 17.54 -12.89 -6.26
C GLN A 90 16.14 -13.43 -5.96
N GLY A 91 15.76 -13.39 -4.68
CA GLY A 91 14.38 -13.60 -4.28
C GLY A 91 13.51 -12.40 -4.68
N LEU A 92 12.22 -12.66 -4.89
CA LEU A 92 11.23 -11.65 -5.16
C LEU A 92 10.09 -11.75 -4.16
N VAL A 93 9.46 -10.62 -3.86
CA VAL A 93 8.27 -10.57 -3.02
C VAL A 93 7.12 -10.00 -3.83
N GLU A 94 6.06 -10.79 -4.00
CA GLU A 94 4.81 -10.34 -4.56
C GLU A 94 4.06 -9.47 -3.54
N ARG A 95 3.45 -8.38 -4.01
CA ARG A 95 2.73 -7.42 -3.18
C ARG A 95 1.22 -7.67 -3.30
N LYS A 96 0.51 -7.94 -2.18
CA LYS A 96 -0.95 -8.23 -2.20
C LYS A 96 -1.78 -7.04 -2.69
N GLN A 97 -1.32 -5.86 -2.33
CA GLN A 97 -1.80 -4.57 -2.78
C GLN A 97 -0.56 -3.67 -2.89
N GLN A 98 -0.64 -2.64 -3.72
CA GLN A 98 0.28 -1.52 -3.57
C GLN A 98 0.17 -1.08 -2.11
N GLN A 99 1.27 -1.08 -1.35
CA GLN A 99 1.23 -0.43 -0.05
C GLN A 99 0.71 0.98 -0.33
N ARG A 100 -0.34 1.41 0.36
CA ARG A 100 -0.77 2.80 0.37
C ARG A 100 0.43 3.62 0.84
N ARG A 101 1.28 4.07 -0.08
CA ARG A 101 2.09 5.25 0.15
C ARG A 101 1.09 6.38 0.09
N ARG A 102 0.70 6.86 1.26
CA ARG A 102 0.10 8.19 1.33
C ARG A 102 1.12 9.16 0.73
N ALA A 103 0.68 10.29 0.20
CA ALA A 103 1.55 11.36 -0.30
C ALA A 103 2.74 11.64 0.65
N SER A 104 2.53 11.37 1.94
CA SER A 104 3.52 11.37 3.02
C SER A 104 4.78 10.54 2.85
N ASP A 105 4.73 9.39 2.19
CA ASP A 105 5.82 8.39 2.18
C ASP A 105 6.71 8.52 0.94
N ILE A 106 6.19 9.22 -0.07
CA ILE A 106 6.89 9.62 -1.30
C ILE A 106 7.81 10.80 -1.01
N GLU A 107 7.33 11.76 -0.20
CA GLU A 107 8.11 12.91 0.25
C GLU A 107 9.21 12.51 1.25
N GLN A 108 9.05 11.42 2.00
CA GLN A 108 9.91 11.04 3.14
C GLN A 108 11.23 10.34 2.81
N GLY A 109 11.50 9.97 1.55
CA GLY A 109 12.79 9.37 1.15
C GLY A 109 13.23 8.12 1.94
N LYS A 110 12.34 7.48 2.72
CA LYS A 110 12.66 6.31 3.51
C LYS A 110 12.94 5.11 2.59
N PRO A 111 14.00 4.32 2.84
CA PRO A 111 14.13 2.98 2.25
C PRO A 111 12.87 2.20 2.60
N CYS A 112 12.23 1.62 1.59
CA CYS A 112 10.98 0.90 1.80
C CYS A 112 11.29 -0.36 2.62
N GLN A 113 11.03 -0.41 3.93
CA GLN A 113 10.95 -1.68 4.65
C GLN A 113 9.55 -2.25 4.40
N LEU A 114 9.47 -3.45 3.84
CA LEU A 114 8.18 -4.15 3.69
C LEU A 114 7.68 -4.53 5.08
N SER A 115 6.52 -4.03 5.48
CA SER A 115 5.81 -4.60 6.63
C SER A 115 5.41 -6.03 6.25
N SER A 116 5.62 -7.00 7.14
CA SER A 116 5.25 -8.42 6.93
C SER A 116 3.78 -8.61 6.50
N LYS A 117 2.89 -7.66 6.85
CA LYS A 117 1.47 -7.63 6.46
C LYS A 117 1.20 -7.31 4.97
N ALA A 118 2.18 -6.81 4.19
CA ALA A 118 2.01 -6.40 2.78
C ALA A 118 2.52 -7.41 1.75
N ILE A 119 3.09 -8.52 2.23
CA ILE A 119 3.69 -9.57 1.41
C ILE A 119 2.60 -10.58 1.00
N ALA A 120 2.40 -10.76 -0.31
CA ALA A 120 1.52 -11.80 -0.84
C ALA A 120 2.16 -13.16 -0.73
N LYS A 121 3.39 -13.24 -1.27
CA LYS A 121 4.17 -14.44 -1.36
C LYS A 121 5.62 -14.06 -1.62
N GLU A 122 6.53 -14.74 -0.94
CA GLU A 122 7.95 -14.68 -1.27
C GLU A 122 8.27 -15.80 -2.27
N TYR A 123 8.93 -15.42 -3.35
CA TYR A 123 9.36 -16.31 -4.41
C TYR A 123 10.87 -16.43 -4.39
N LYS A 124 11.35 -17.67 -4.26
CA LYS A 124 12.69 -18.00 -4.76
C LYS A 124 12.71 -17.83 -6.28
N TYR A 125 13.84 -17.44 -6.84
CA TYR A 125 14.01 -17.15 -8.27
C TYR A 125 13.42 -18.22 -9.20
N ASP A 126 13.74 -19.51 -8.98
CA ASP A 126 13.25 -20.59 -9.85
C ASP A 126 11.73 -20.78 -9.77
N ASN A 127 11.16 -20.55 -8.58
CA ASN A 127 9.71 -20.62 -8.37
C ASN A 127 9.03 -19.43 -9.05
N PHE A 128 9.61 -18.23 -8.98
CA PHE A 128 9.10 -17.06 -9.70
C PHE A 128 9.03 -17.33 -11.21
N LEU A 129 10.10 -17.87 -11.81
CA LEU A 129 10.10 -18.18 -13.24
C LEU A 129 9.06 -19.23 -13.62
N LYS A 130 8.90 -20.30 -12.83
CA LYS A 130 7.94 -21.36 -13.15
C LYS A 130 6.49 -20.93 -12.92
N GLU A 131 6.21 -20.33 -11.77
CA GLU A 131 4.86 -20.03 -11.29
C GLU A 131 4.32 -18.71 -11.85
N VAL A 132 5.17 -17.71 -12.10
CA VAL A 132 4.72 -16.38 -12.57
C VAL A 132 4.96 -16.23 -14.07
N ILE A 133 6.18 -16.50 -14.55
CA ILE A 133 6.50 -16.35 -15.98
C ILE A 133 5.97 -17.55 -16.80
N GLY A 134 6.08 -18.75 -16.26
CA GLY A 134 5.75 -20.01 -16.95
C GLY A 134 4.28 -20.39 -17.00
N SER A 135 3.47 -19.82 -16.12
CA SER A 135 2.03 -20.04 -16.04
C SER A 135 1.25 -18.91 -16.73
N ASN A 136 0.04 -19.20 -17.19
CA ASN A 136 -0.96 -18.18 -17.56
C ASN A 136 -1.86 -17.82 -16.35
N SER A 137 -1.50 -18.23 -15.13
CA SER A 137 -2.35 -18.20 -13.93
C SER A 137 -2.08 -17.01 -13.00
N THR A 138 -1.40 -15.97 -13.48
CA THR A 138 -1.30 -14.71 -12.73
C THR A 138 -2.67 -14.03 -12.69
N ASN A 139 -3.05 -13.41 -11.57
CA ASN A 139 -4.33 -12.72 -11.43
C ASN A 139 -4.51 -11.65 -12.50
N ASN A 140 -3.40 -11.03 -12.92
CA ASN A 140 -3.36 -10.06 -13.99
C ASN A 140 -2.51 -10.51 -15.18
N LYS A 141 -2.75 -9.89 -16.33
CA LYS A 141 -2.04 -10.18 -17.58
C LYS A 141 -0.56 -9.80 -17.52
N HIS A 142 -0.21 -8.68 -16.87
CA HIS A 142 1.12 -8.08 -16.91
C HIS A 142 1.82 -8.14 -15.55
N ILE A 143 3.15 -8.00 -15.53
CA ILE A 143 3.96 -7.99 -14.32
C ILE A 143 4.86 -6.76 -14.24
N ALA A 144 5.12 -6.31 -13.02
CA ALA A 144 6.04 -5.22 -12.73
C ALA A 144 7.10 -5.67 -11.73
N ILE A 145 8.37 -5.36 -12.00
CA ILE A 145 9.52 -5.68 -11.17
C ILE A 145 10.10 -4.38 -10.61
N VAL A 146 10.00 -4.20 -9.29
CA VAL A 146 10.35 -2.95 -8.60
C VAL A 146 11.47 -3.14 -7.59
N GLY A 147 12.26 -2.10 -7.32
CA GLY A 147 13.41 -2.21 -6.41
C GLY A 147 14.29 -0.96 -6.40
N GLU A 148 15.23 -0.87 -5.46
CA GLU A 148 16.17 0.25 -5.34
C GLU A 148 17.14 0.36 -6.53
N ALA A 149 17.79 1.51 -6.70
CA ALA A 149 18.80 1.69 -7.74
C ALA A 149 19.94 0.67 -7.57
N GLY A 150 20.37 0.01 -8.65
CA GLY A 150 21.41 -1.02 -8.59
C GLY A 150 20.94 -2.38 -8.05
N SER A 151 19.65 -2.56 -7.73
CA SER A 151 19.14 -3.82 -7.17
C SER A 151 19.15 -5.01 -8.14
N GLY A 152 19.52 -4.85 -9.42
CA GLY A 152 19.60 -5.95 -10.38
C GLY A 152 18.35 -6.20 -11.25
N LYS A 153 17.40 -5.25 -11.27
CA LYS A 153 16.14 -5.36 -12.06
C LYS A 153 16.36 -5.63 -13.55
N THR A 154 17.21 -4.85 -14.21
CA THR A 154 17.57 -5.02 -15.63
C THR A 154 18.18 -6.40 -15.89
N THR A 155 19.07 -6.84 -14.99
CA THR A 155 19.67 -8.19 -15.06
C THR A 155 18.61 -9.27 -14.93
N LEU A 156 17.68 -9.13 -13.99
CA LEU A 156 16.56 -10.06 -13.81
C LEU A 156 15.64 -10.08 -15.05
N LEU A 157 15.29 -8.92 -15.61
CA LEU A 157 14.47 -8.82 -16.82
C LEU A 157 15.14 -9.52 -18.02
N THR A 158 16.47 -9.39 -18.12
CA THR A 158 17.27 -10.11 -19.13
C THR A 158 17.21 -11.62 -18.91
N LYS A 159 17.32 -12.09 -17.67
CA LYS A 159 17.21 -13.53 -17.36
C LYS A 159 15.80 -14.09 -17.58
N ILE A 160 14.77 -13.28 -17.39
CA ILE A 160 13.39 -13.63 -17.77
C ILE A 160 13.31 -13.81 -19.30
N ALA A 161 13.91 -12.91 -20.08
CA ALA A 161 13.99 -13.03 -21.53
C ALA A 161 14.65 -14.35 -21.96
N ASP A 162 15.81 -14.66 -21.39
CA ASP A 162 16.55 -15.90 -21.65
C ASP A 162 15.70 -17.13 -21.30
N TRP A 163 15.00 -17.09 -20.17
CA TRP A 163 14.16 -18.19 -19.71
C TRP A 163 12.94 -18.40 -20.61
N ILE A 164 12.26 -17.33 -21.03
CA ILE A 164 11.11 -17.40 -21.96
C ILE A 164 11.54 -18.07 -23.28
N ASN A 165 12.68 -17.65 -23.82
CA ASN A 165 13.20 -18.17 -25.09
C ASN A 165 13.64 -19.65 -24.96
N LYS A 166 14.34 -20.01 -23.87
CA LYS A 166 14.79 -21.38 -23.60
C LYS A 166 13.65 -22.37 -23.35
N ASN A 167 12.56 -21.93 -22.72
CA ASN A 167 11.42 -22.79 -22.34
C ASN A 167 10.25 -22.69 -23.33
N GLU A 168 10.45 -22.01 -24.46
CA GLU A 168 9.47 -21.87 -25.55
C GLU A 168 8.13 -21.23 -25.11
N LYS A 169 8.18 -20.36 -24.11
CA LYS A 169 6.99 -19.75 -23.48
C LYS A 169 6.50 -18.47 -24.15
N GLY A 170 7.15 -18.03 -25.22
CA GLY A 170 6.76 -16.87 -26.02
C GLY A 170 7.93 -16.21 -26.74
N LEU A 171 7.67 -15.05 -27.32
CA LEU A 171 8.61 -14.22 -28.07
C LEU A 171 9.00 -13.00 -27.23
N PRO A 172 10.19 -12.97 -26.61
CA PRO A 172 10.64 -11.82 -25.83
C PRO A 172 11.11 -10.70 -26.77
N ILE A 173 10.47 -9.54 -26.67
CA ILE A 173 10.88 -8.28 -27.31
C ILE A 173 11.30 -7.33 -26.20
N TYR A 174 12.59 -7.03 -26.13
CA TYR A 174 13.15 -6.11 -25.15
C TYR A 174 13.10 -4.66 -25.65
N ILE A 175 12.67 -3.74 -24.79
CA ILE A 175 12.61 -2.30 -25.05
C ILE A 175 13.12 -1.57 -23.81
N SER A 176 14.26 -0.90 -23.92
CA SER A 176 14.64 0.12 -22.94
C SER A 176 13.71 1.33 -23.09
N LEU A 177 12.98 1.69 -22.04
CA LEU A 177 12.04 2.81 -22.05
C LEU A 177 12.73 4.16 -22.18
N ALA A 178 14.02 4.25 -21.82
CA ALA A 178 14.86 5.39 -22.15
C ALA A 178 14.94 5.64 -23.67
N ASN A 179 14.88 4.57 -24.48
CA ASN A 179 14.96 4.65 -25.94
C ASN A 179 13.59 4.95 -26.60
N LEU A 180 12.48 4.86 -25.85
CA LEU A 180 11.12 5.05 -26.36
C LEU A 180 10.87 6.51 -26.81
N LYS A 181 11.53 7.49 -26.16
CA LYS A 181 11.37 8.94 -26.44
C LYS A 181 9.88 9.33 -26.36
N LYS A 182 9.41 10.24 -27.23
CA LYS A 182 7.98 10.57 -27.43
C LYS A 182 7.21 9.61 -28.36
N LYS A 183 7.84 8.51 -28.83
CA LYS A 183 7.14 7.58 -29.73
C LYS A 183 6.19 6.72 -28.89
N SER A 184 5.01 6.40 -29.44
CA SER A 184 4.21 5.32 -28.87
C SER A 184 4.95 3.98 -29.03
N LEU A 185 4.69 3.02 -28.15
CA LEU A 185 5.19 1.65 -28.27
C LEU A 185 4.96 1.09 -29.69
N GLU A 186 3.79 1.33 -30.29
CA GLU A 186 3.49 0.92 -31.67
C GLU A 186 4.47 1.52 -32.69
N ASN A 187 4.76 2.82 -32.57
CA ASN A 187 5.67 3.50 -33.48
C ASN A 187 7.12 3.02 -33.29
N TYR A 188 7.55 2.81 -32.05
CA TYR A 188 8.89 2.28 -31.76
C TYR A 188 9.06 0.87 -32.31
N LEU A 189 8.07 0.00 -32.08
CA LEU A 189 8.08 -1.36 -32.60
C LEU A 189 8.17 -1.40 -34.12
N LEU A 190 7.44 -0.53 -34.84
CA LEU A 190 7.39 -0.57 -36.30
C LEU A 190 8.51 0.20 -37.01
N LYS A 191 9.07 1.24 -36.39
CA LYS A 191 10.05 2.14 -37.03
C LYS A 191 11.48 1.99 -36.51
N ASP A 192 11.67 1.45 -35.32
CA ASP A 192 12.98 1.30 -34.69
C ASP A 192 13.30 -0.19 -34.51
N TRP A 193 12.52 -0.88 -33.68
CA TRP A 193 12.77 -2.31 -33.37
C TRP A 193 12.66 -3.20 -34.62
N LEU A 194 11.62 -3.01 -35.44
CA LEU A 194 11.46 -3.82 -36.65
C LEU A 194 12.56 -3.56 -37.69
N GLU A 195 13.08 -2.34 -37.79
CA GLU A 195 14.18 -2.04 -38.73
C GLU A 195 15.47 -2.75 -38.32
N GLU A 196 15.72 -2.92 -37.02
CA GLU A 196 16.79 -3.78 -36.49
C GLU A 196 16.50 -5.26 -36.78
N ALA A 197 15.27 -5.71 -36.51
CA ALA A 197 14.84 -7.09 -36.75
C ALA A 197 14.91 -7.49 -38.23
N LEU A 198 14.73 -6.55 -39.17
CA LEU A 198 14.87 -6.79 -40.61
C LEU A 198 16.25 -7.36 -40.95
N ASN A 199 17.31 -7.04 -40.20
CA ASN A 199 18.67 -7.58 -40.42
C ASN A 199 18.76 -9.11 -40.23
N PHE A 200 17.78 -9.71 -39.57
CA PHE A 200 17.71 -11.15 -39.30
C PHE A 200 16.62 -11.87 -40.10
N ILE A 201 15.82 -11.13 -40.85
CA ILE A 201 14.81 -11.67 -41.75
C ILE A 201 15.45 -11.95 -43.11
N ASP A 202 15.02 -12.99 -43.84
CA ASP A 202 15.57 -13.31 -45.17
C ASP A 202 15.44 -12.11 -46.14
N SER A 203 16.49 -11.86 -46.93
CA SER A 203 16.54 -10.86 -47.99
C SER A 203 15.32 -10.87 -48.92
N GLU A 204 14.76 -12.05 -49.19
CA GLU A 204 13.56 -12.21 -50.02
C GLU A 204 12.29 -11.65 -49.35
N ALA A 205 12.16 -11.82 -48.04
CA ALA A 205 11.05 -11.31 -47.25
C ALA A 205 11.16 -9.79 -46.99
N ARG A 206 12.39 -9.25 -46.90
CA ARG A 206 12.66 -7.81 -46.64
C ARG A 206 12.09 -6.89 -47.71
N VAL A 207 11.93 -7.36 -48.94
CA VAL A 207 11.35 -6.59 -50.05
C VAL A 207 9.89 -6.20 -49.74
N TYR A 208 9.17 -7.05 -49.01
CA TYR A 208 7.76 -6.87 -48.67
C TYR A 208 7.56 -6.22 -47.30
N ARG A 209 8.21 -5.08 -47.03
CA ARG A 209 8.20 -4.40 -45.70
C ARG A 209 6.81 -4.22 -45.09
N ASN A 210 5.79 -3.90 -45.89
CA ASN A 210 4.43 -3.72 -45.39
C ASN A 210 3.80 -5.05 -44.94
N ALA A 211 4.04 -6.14 -45.67
CA ALA A 211 3.57 -7.47 -45.27
C ALA A 211 4.29 -7.99 -44.02
N VAL A 212 5.59 -7.69 -43.87
CA VAL A 212 6.35 -7.98 -42.64
C VAL A 212 5.79 -7.19 -41.44
N LYS A 213 5.46 -5.90 -41.63
CA LYS A 213 4.80 -5.08 -40.59
C LYS A 213 3.45 -5.66 -40.17
N GLU A 214 2.61 -6.06 -41.12
CA GLU A 214 1.32 -6.69 -40.80
C GLU A 214 1.49 -8.07 -40.15
N SER A 215 2.49 -8.85 -40.57
CA SER A 215 2.84 -10.13 -39.92
C SER A 215 3.25 -9.93 -38.46
N LEU A 216 4.03 -8.89 -38.14
CA LEU A 216 4.36 -8.56 -36.74
C LEU A 216 3.10 -8.17 -35.95
N LYS A 217 2.25 -7.30 -36.50
CA LYS A 217 0.98 -6.93 -35.83
C LYS A 217 0.09 -8.15 -35.58
N GLU A 218 0.00 -9.06 -36.55
CA GLU A 218 -0.77 -10.28 -36.41
C GLU A 218 -0.17 -11.23 -35.36
N ARG A 219 1.16 -11.29 -35.25
CA ARG A 219 1.83 -12.03 -34.19
C ARG A 219 1.46 -11.52 -32.80
N PHE A 220 1.31 -10.20 -32.63
CA PHE A 220 0.80 -9.63 -31.39
C PHE A 220 -0.67 -10.03 -31.16
N ARG A 221 -1.56 -9.88 -32.15
CA ARG A 221 -3.00 -10.23 -32.03
C ARG A 221 -3.22 -11.70 -31.67
N THR A 222 -2.42 -12.59 -32.25
CA THR A 222 -2.47 -14.04 -32.01
C THR A 222 -1.81 -14.46 -30.68
N GLY A 223 -1.30 -13.51 -29.89
CA GLY A 223 -0.75 -13.74 -28.55
C GLY A 223 0.67 -14.32 -28.56
N GLY A 224 1.22 -14.63 -27.38
CA GLY A 224 2.55 -15.25 -27.25
C GLY A 224 3.75 -14.29 -27.38
N VAL A 225 3.51 -12.98 -27.48
CA VAL A 225 4.57 -11.95 -27.42
C VAL A 225 4.72 -11.42 -26.00
N TRP A 226 5.97 -11.33 -25.54
CA TRP A 226 6.37 -10.70 -24.28
C TRP A 226 7.07 -9.39 -24.56
N LEU A 227 6.49 -8.26 -24.13
CA LEU A 227 7.17 -6.97 -24.11
C LEU A 227 7.91 -6.80 -22.78
N LEU A 228 9.23 -6.75 -22.85
CA LEU A 228 10.11 -6.55 -21.71
C LEU A 228 10.53 -5.08 -21.69
N LEU A 229 9.83 -4.27 -20.91
CA LEU A 229 9.99 -2.83 -20.83
C LEU A 229 10.92 -2.48 -19.66
N ASP A 230 12.12 -1.96 -19.95
CA ASP A 230 13.13 -1.71 -18.93
C ASP A 230 13.28 -0.22 -18.59
N GLY A 231 13.27 0.14 -17.32
CA GLY A 231 13.62 1.47 -16.81
C GLY A 231 12.49 2.48 -16.93
N LEU A 232 11.34 2.25 -16.30
CA LEU A 232 10.23 3.22 -16.28
C LEU A 232 10.65 4.59 -15.71
N ASP A 233 11.57 4.60 -14.74
CA ASP A 233 12.14 5.82 -14.14
C ASP A 233 13.03 6.62 -15.10
N GLU A 234 13.39 6.03 -16.23
CA GLU A 234 14.21 6.63 -17.28
C GLU A 234 13.36 7.06 -18.49
N MET A 235 12.03 6.90 -18.41
CA MET A 235 11.09 7.20 -19.50
C MET A 235 10.77 8.70 -19.61
N THR A 236 10.72 9.21 -20.85
CA THR A 236 10.34 10.61 -21.14
C THR A 236 8.84 10.79 -21.20
N VAL A 237 8.28 11.79 -20.49
CA VAL A 237 6.84 12.07 -20.48
C VAL A 237 6.57 13.55 -20.74
N SER A 238 5.48 13.87 -21.44
CA SER A 238 5.01 15.26 -21.61
C SER A 238 4.60 15.87 -20.27
N SER A 239 4.86 17.17 -20.10
CA SER A 239 4.79 17.98 -18.87
C SER A 239 3.46 17.99 -18.09
N SER A 240 2.41 17.29 -18.55
CA SER A 240 1.12 17.16 -17.86
C SER A 240 0.76 15.71 -17.44
N THR A 241 1.53 14.68 -17.83
CA THR A 241 1.24 13.25 -17.55
C THR A 241 2.41 12.53 -16.87
N ASN A 242 2.14 11.53 -16.01
CA ASN A 242 3.17 10.68 -15.37
C ASN A 242 3.47 9.44 -16.26
N ALA A 243 4.66 8.86 -16.15
CA ALA A 243 5.16 7.73 -16.97
C ALA A 243 4.23 6.51 -16.93
N LEU A 244 3.72 6.19 -15.73
CA LEU A 244 2.77 5.10 -15.51
C LEU A 244 1.49 5.26 -16.35
N ALA A 245 0.91 6.46 -16.39
CA ALA A 245 -0.32 6.74 -17.16
C ALA A 245 -0.05 6.67 -18.67
N THR A 246 1.15 7.06 -19.08
CA THR A 246 1.56 7.01 -20.49
C THR A 246 1.69 5.57 -20.95
N ILE A 247 2.36 4.70 -20.20
CA ILE A 247 2.42 3.26 -20.53
C ILE A 247 1.03 2.65 -20.60
N GLN A 248 0.16 2.94 -19.62
CA GLN A 248 -1.23 2.43 -19.64
C GLN A 248 -1.95 2.82 -20.94
N SER A 249 -1.83 4.07 -21.37
CA SER A 249 -2.45 4.55 -22.61
C SER A 249 -1.85 3.94 -23.88
N GLN A 250 -0.56 3.56 -23.85
CA GLN A 250 0.14 2.99 -25.00
C GLN A 250 -0.04 1.48 -25.15
N LEU A 251 -0.49 0.78 -24.09
CA LEU A 251 -0.90 -0.62 -24.14
C LEU A 251 -2.32 -0.77 -24.72
N SER A 252 -2.54 -0.16 -25.89
CA SER A 252 -3.80 -0.18 -26.64
C SER A 252 -3.63 -0.84 -28.01
N GLY A 253 -4.71 -1.00 -28.77
CA GLY A 253 -4.63 -1.49 -30.16
C GLY A 253 -4.09 -2.92 -30.27
N TRP A 254 -3.20 -3.16 -31.24
CA TRP A 254 -2.60 -4.48 -31.44
C TRP A 254 -1.56 -4.82 -30.35
N VAL A 255 -0.90 -3.80 -29.79
CA VAL A 255 0.09 -3.97 -28.70
C VAL A 255 -0.55 -4.45 -27.39
N ALA A 256 -1.82 -4.11 -27.15
CA ALA A 256 -2.57 -4.57 -25.97
C ALA A 256 -2.60 -6.11 -25.81
N HIS A 257 -2.37 -6.87 -26.88
CA HIS A 257 -2.38 -8.33 -26.87
C HIS A 257 -1.11 -8.95 -26.27
N ALA A 258 0.01 -8.21 -26.19
CA ALA A 258 1.24 -8.68 -25.58
C ALA A 258 1.10 -8.87 -24.06
N ARG A 259 1.86 -9.83 -23.50
CA ARG A 259 2.16 -9.89 -22.06
C ARG A 259 3.32 -8.93 -21.78
N VAL A 260 3.28 -8.19 -20.68
CA VAL A 260 4.27 -7.12 -20.42
C VAL A 260 4.98 -7.44 -19.12
N ALA A 261 6.32 -7.36 -19.12
CA ALA A 261 7.14 -7.30 -17.92
C ALA A 261 7.83 -5.94 -17.88
N LEU A 262 7.57 -5.16 -16.83
CA LEU A 262 8.03 -3.78 -16.71
C LEU A 262 8.97 -3.63 -15.51
N THR A 263 10.09 -2.93 -15.63
CA THR A 263 10.93 -2.60 -14.46
C THR A 263 10.80 -1.13 -14.04
N SER A 264 10.88 -0.86 -12.74
CA SER A 264 10.82 0.51 -12.19
C SER A 264 11.54 0.61 -10.85
N ARG A 265 11.95 1.82 -10.47
CA ARG A 265 12.30 2.10 -9.05
C ARG A 265 11.07 2.16 -8.16
N LEU A 266 11.27 1.87 -6.87
CA LEU A 266 10.21 1.92 -5.85
C LEU A 266 9.64 3.33 -5.68
N ASN A 267 10.51 4.34 -5.63
CA ASN A 267 10.09 5.73 -5.46
C ASN A 267 9.21 6.22 -6.60
N LEU A 268 9.44 5.77 -7.85
CA LEU A 268 8.59 6.08 -9.01
C LEU A 268 7.29 5.26 -9.01
N TRP A 269 7.41 3.95 -8.75
CA TRP A 269 6.28 3.02 -8.80
C TRP A 269 5.21 3.36 -7.77
N ASP A 270 5.64 3.78 -6.58
CA ASP A 270 4.77 4.13 -5.46
C ASP A 270 4.51 5.65 -5.37
N LEU A 271 4.73 6.44 -6.44
CA LEU A 271 4.49 7.90 -6.48
C LEU A 271 3.03 8.32 -6.27
N ARG A 272 2.06 7.43 -6.52
CA ARG A 272 0.62 7.77 -6.45
C ARG A 272 -0.14 6.68 -5.73
N LEU A 273 -1.14 7.10 -4.98
CA LEU A 273 -2.09 6.23 -4.28
C LEU A 273 -2.85 5.29 -5.22
N ASN A 274 -3.11 5.74 -6.46
CA ASN A 274 -3.74 4.95 -7.51
C ASN A 274 -2.74 4.79 -8.67
N ASN A 275 -2.03 3.67 -8.72
CA ASN A 275 -1.23 3.32 -9.89
C ASN A 275 -2.17 3.08 -11.09
N PRO A 276 -2.04 3.83 -12.20
CA PRO A 276 -2.91 3.68 -13.37
C PRO A 276 -2.73 2.32 -14.07
N LEU A 277 -1.67 1.57 -13.77
CA LEU A 277 -1.41 0.22 -14.28
C LEU A 277 -2.14 -0.85 -13.44
N ALA A 278 -3.47 -0.83 -13.41
CA ALA A 278 -4.28 -1.73 -12.57
C ALA A 278 -4.14 -3.22 -12.94
N ASN A 279 -3.73 -3.54 -14.17
CA ASN A 279 -3.57 -4.91 -14.68
C ASN A 279 -2.13 -5.45 -14.53
N PHE A 280 -1.38 -5.00 -13.52
CA PHE A 280 0.00 -5.42 -13.27
C PHE A 280 0.16 -6.04 -11.88
N ASP A 281 0.64 -7.29 -11.85
CA ASP A 281 1.09 -7.92 -10.61
C ASP A 281 2.50 -7.39 -10.26
N THR A 282 2.65 -6.83 -9.06
CA THR A 282 3.89 -6.15 -8.65
C THR A 282 4.78 -7.04 -7.78
N TYR A 283 6.03 -7.21 -8.22
CA TYR A 283 7.06 -7.99 -7.55
C TYR A 283 8.24 -7.10 -7.19
N ARG A 284 8.67 -7.13 -5.93
CA ARG A 284 9.85 -6.40 -5.47
C ARG A 284 11.08 -7.31 -5.41
N THR A 285 12.21 -6.83 -5.92
CA THR A 285 13.52 -7.51 -5.75
C THR A 285 13.98 -7.42 -4.30
N LEU A 286 14.40 -8.54 -3.72
CA LEU A 286 15.04 -8.59 -2.40
C LEU A 286 16.54 -8.25 -2.50
N ASP A 287 17.07 -7.72 -1.41
CA ASP A 287 18.51 -7.53 -1.23
C ASP A 287 19.23 -8.89 -1.18
N PHE A 288 20.52 -8.93 -1.50
CA PHE A 288 21.30 -10.15 -1.33
C PHE A 288 21.38 -10.54 0.15
N SER A 289 21.08 -11.81 0.43
CA SER A 289 21.47 -12.47 1.68
C SER A 289 22.99 -12.56 1.78
N GLN A 290 23.51 -12.76 3.00
CA GLN A 290 24.95 -12.95 3.22
C GLN A 290 25.54 -14.05 2.33
N VAL A 291 24.82 -15.17 2.18
CA VAL A 291 25.23 -16.28 1.30
C VAL A 291 25.34 -15.85 -0.16
N GLN A 292 24.41 -15.02 -0.65
CA GLN A 292 24.44 -14.49 -2.02
C GLN A 292 25.57 -13.46 -2.21
N VAL A 293 25.84 -12.61 -1.21
CA VAL A 293 26.99 -11.69 -1.22
C VAL A 293 28.29 -12.48 -1.34
N GLU A 294 28.47 -13.51 -0.51
CA GLU A 294 29.65 -14.37 -0.56
C GLU A 294 29.80 -15.10 -1.89
N GLN A 295 28.70 -15.59 -2.45
CA GLN A 295 28.69 -16.24 -3.77
C GLN A 295 29.08 -15.27 -4.87
N PHE A 296 28.54 -14.05 -4.86
CA PHE A 296 28.88 -13.02 -5.83
C PHE A 296 30.38 -12.67 -5.76
N ILE A 297 30.94 -12.47 -4.56
CA ILE A 297 32.37 -12.20 -4.38
C ILE A 297 33.19 -13.36 -4.94
N LYS A 298 32.82 -14.60 -4.61
CA LYS A 298 33.52 -15.80 -5.09
C LYS A 298 33.53 -15.88 -6.63
N GLU A 299 32.38 -15.67 -7.27
CA GLU A 299 32.26 -15.70 -8.73
C GLU A 299 33.04 -14.55 -9.39
N TRP A 300 32.97 -13.34 -8.83
CA TRP A 300 33.67 -12.17 -9.34
C TRP A 300 35.18 -12.37 -9.36
N PHE A 301 35.75 -12.83 -8.25
CA PHE A 301 37.17 -13.10 -8.16
C PHE A 301 37.60 -14.40 -8.87
N ALA A 302 36.67 -15.30 -9.18
CA ALA A 302 36.95 -16.43 -10.07
C ALA A 302 37.10 -15.97 -11.54
N ILE A 303 36.21 -15.08 -12.02
CA ILE A 303 36.31 -14.48 -13.36
C ILE A 303 37.58 -13.62 -13.48
N ALA A 304 37.92 -12.89 -12.41
CA ALA A 304 39.16 -12.12 -12.32
C ALA A 304 40.44 -12.98 -12.21
N ASN A 305 40.32 -14.32 -12.18
CA ASN A 305 41.42 -15.28 -11.98
C ASN A 305 42.24 -15.03 -10.69
N ASN A 306 41.61 -14.56 -9.61
CA ASN A 306 42.30 -14.24 -8.36
C ASN A 306 41.46 -14.52 -7.10
N GLN A 307 41.17 -15.79 -6.84
CA GLN A 307 40.30 -16.24 -5.75
C GLN A 307 40.82 -15.89 -4.34
N LEU A 308 42.14 -15.81 -4.15
CA LEU A 308 42.76 -15.48 -2.86
C LEU A 308 42.38 -14.05 -2.40
N ILE A 309 42.35 -13.09 -3.31
CA ILE A 309 41.95 -11.72 -2.97
C ILE A 309 40.47 -11.68 -2.57
N GLY A 310 39.62 -12.47 -3.24
CA GLY A 310 38.21 -12.61 -2.87
C GLY A 310 37.99 -13.20 -1.48
N THR A 311 38.80 -14.18 -1.06
CA THR A 311 38.72 -14.72 0.32
C THR A 311 39.18 -13.69 1.35
N GLN A 312 40.18 -12.88 1.04
CA GLN A 312 40.61 -11.76 1.90
C GLN A 312 39.52 -10.70 2.05
N LEU A 313 38.80 -10.33 0.97
CA LEU A 313 37.67 -9.40 1.05
C LEU A 313 36.58 -9.93 1.97
N ARG A 314 36.21 -11.20 1.82
CA ARG A 314 35.20 -11.86 2.67
C ARG A 314 35.61 -11.81 4.15
N ALA A 315 36.84 -12.22 4.45
CA ALA A 315 37.36 -12.17 5.82
C ALA A 315 37.36 -10.75 6.39
N LYS A 316 37.72 -9.74 5.57
CA LYS A 316 37.73 -8.34 5.99
C LYS A 316 36.33 -7.82 6.29
N LEU A 317 35.34 -8.13 5.44
CA LEU A 317 33.95 -7.72 5.62
C LEU A 317 33.32 -8.32 6.88
N GLU A 318 33.79 -9.48 7.36
CA GLU A 318 33.28 -10.10 8.59
C GLU A 318 33.66 -9.33 9.88
N GLU A 319 34.68 -8.47 9.83
CA GLU A 319 35.08 -7.65 10.99
C GLU A 319 33.95 -6.68 11.40
N THR A 320 33.71 -6.55 12.71
CA THR A 320 32.59 -5.76 13.28
C THR A 320 32.56 -4.31 12.80
N GLN A 321 33.72 -3.71 12.59
CA GLN A 321 33.88 -2.32 12.16
C GLN A 321 33.35 -2.01 10.75
N TYR A 322 33.08 -3.02 9.91
CA TYR A 322 32.56 -2.87 8.53
C TYR A 322 31.09 -3.30 8.39
N GLN A 323 30.33 -3.37 9.48
CA GLN A 323 28.91 -3.75 9.44
C GLN A 323 28.07 -2.86 8.51
N LEU A 324 28.30 -1.54 8.50
CA LEU A 324 27.62 -0.62 7.56
C LEU A 324 27.95 -0.95 6.10
N LEU A 325 29.19 -1.34 5.81
CA LEU A 325 29.56 -1.79 4.48
C LEU A 325 28.88 -3.12 4.11
N ARG A 326 28.80 -4.08 5.04
CA ARG A 326 28.07 -5.34 4.84
C ARG A 326 26.60 -5.11 4.48
N GLU A 327 25.94 -4.17 5.14
CA GLU A 327 24.56 -3.80 4.81
C GLU A 327 24.46 -3.15 3.44
N LEU A 328 25.38 -2.26 3.10
CA LEU A 328 25.38 -1.54 1.82
C LEU A 328 25.64 -2.49 0.62
N VAL A 329 26.51 -3.48 0.77
CA VAL A 329 26.91 -4.39 -0.31
C VAL A 329 25.94 -5.55 -0.52
N LYS A 330 24.80 -5.56 0.19
CA LYS A 330 23.66 -6.38 -0.22
C LYS A 330 23.05 -5.89 -1.55
N ASN A 331 23.34 -4.64 -1.93
CA ASN A 331 23.05 -4.10 -3.25
C ASN A 331 24.09 -4.63 -4.28
N PRO A 332 23.67 -5.36 -5.33
CA PRO A 332 24.59 -5.98 -6.29
C PRO A 332 25.53 -5.01 -6.98
N LEU A 333 25.05 -3.80 -7.31
CA LEU A 333 25.87 -2.78 -7.94
C LEU A 333 27.00 -2.37 -7.00
N LEU A 334 26.68 -1.97 -5.77
CA LEU A 334 27.66 -1.52 -4.77
C LEU A 334 28.65 -2.63 -4.40
N LEU A 335 28.21 -3.89 -4.42
CA LEU A 335 29.08 -5.04 -4.24
C LEU A 335 30.08 -5.21 -5.38
N GLY A 336 29.63 -5.08 -6.64
CA GLY A 336 30.52 -5.10 -7.80
C GLY A 336 31.58 -4.00 -7.73
N LEU A 337 31.19 -2.80 -7.31
CA LEU A 337 32.11 -1.68 -7.12
C LEU A 337 33.12 -1.95 -6.00
N LEU A 338 32.66 -2.49 -4.87
CA LEU A 338 33.53 -2.88 -3.78
C LEU A 338 34.55 -3.94 -4.21
N CYS A 339 34.14 -4.95 -4.97
CA CYS A 339 35.03 -5.98 -5.50
C CYS A 339 36.15 -5.37 -6.35
N GLN A 340 35.83 -4.42 -7.24
CA GLN A 340 36.85 -3.75 -8.06
C GLN A 340 37.79 -2.88 -7.22
N ILE A 341 37.27 -2.07 -6.29
CA ILE A 341 38.10 -1.26 -5.39
C ILE A 341 39.08 -2.15 -4.61
N TRP A 342 38.60 -3.28 -4.10
CA TRP A 342 39.44 -4.22 -3.36
C TRP A 342 40.46 -4.93 -4.25
N TYR A 343 40.10 -5.24 -5.49
CA TYR A 343 41.01 -5.83 -6.47
C TYR A 343 42.19 -4.90 -6.78
N ASN A 344 41.94 -3.59 -6.91
CA ASN A 344 42.95 -2.58 -7.23
C ASN A 344 43.77 -2.14 -5.99
N ASN A 345 43.11 -1.88 -4.86
CA ASN A 345 43.67 -1.16 -3.71
C ASN A 345 43.70 -2.02 -2.42
N GLN A 346 44.20 -3.26 -2.53
CA GLN A 346 44.28 -4.24 -1.44
C GLN A 346 44.72 -3.62 -0.10
N GLY A 347 43.98 -3.88 0.98
CA GLY A 347 44.49 -3.69 2.34
C GLY A 347 43.81 -2.63 3.23
N SER A 348 42.86 -1.82 2.73
CA SER A 348 42.00 -1.03 3.64
C SER A 348 40.59 -0.88 3.08
N LEU A 349 39.57 -0.96 3.94
CA LEU A 349 38.19 -0.59 3.61
C LEU A 349 37.84 0.69 4.37
N PRO A 350 37.04 1.60 3.78
CA PRO A 350 36.50 2.74 4.53
C PRO A 350 35.49 2.24 5.57
N GLN A 351 35.28 3.00 6.64
CA GLN A 351 34.30 2.62 7.68
C GLN A 351 32.93 3.28 7.47
N THR A 352 32.85 4.34 6.65
CA THR A 352 31.63 5.11 6.37
C THR A 352 31.16 4.92 4.94
N ARG A 353 29.87 5.19 4.68
CA ARG A 353 29.31 5.15 3.32
C ARG A 353 29.97 6.19 2.42
N ALA A 354 30.16 7.41 2.93
CA ALA A 354 30.82 8.49 2.21
C ALA A 354 32.27 8.15 1.85
N GLY A 355 33.00 7.44 2.73
CA GLY A 355 34.36 6.96 2.45
C GLY A 355 34.40 5.95 1.30
N LEU A 356 33.39 5.07 1.17
CA LEU A 356 33.28 4.16 0.01
C LEU A 356 33.04 4.93 -1.29
N TYR A 357 32.09 5.87 -1.30
CA TYR A 357 31.82 6.70 -2.47
C TYR A 357 33.01 7.58 -2.85
N GLN A 358 33.78 8.05 -1.87
CA GLN A 358 35.00 8.82 -2.11
C GLN A 358 36.07 7.99 -2.82
N ARG A 359 36.30 6.75 -2.37
CA ARG A 359 37.25 5.84 -3.03
C ARG A 359 36.82 5.53 -4.45
N PHE A 360 35.54 5.23 -4.65
CA PHE A 360 34.98 5.06 -5.98
C PHE A 360 35.26 6.28 -6.85
N ALA A 361 34.93 7.49 -6.38
CA ALA A 361 35.08 8.71 -7.16
C ALA A 361 36.56 9.02 -7.48
N GLY A 362 37.50 8.59 -6.63
CA GLY A 362 38.94 8.67 -6.89
C GLY A 362 39.40 7.68 -7.97
N ASP A 363 39.03 6.41 -7.85
CA ASP A 363 39.45 5.34 -8.76
C ASP A 363 38.77 5.45 -10.15
N PHE A 364 37.61 6.11 -10.21
CA PHE A 364 36.81 6.31 -11.42
C PHE A 364 37.59 6.98 -12.58
N TYR A 365 38.46 7.94 -12.25
CA TYR A 365 39.16 8.75 -13.26
C TYR A 365 40.50 8.15 -13.67
N GLY A 366 41.33 7.76 -12.71
CA GLY A 366 42.71 7.32 -12.94
C GLY A 366 42.84 5.86 -13.35
N GLU A 367 41.97 4.98 -12.83
CA GLU A 367 42.04 3.55 -13.12
C GLU A 367 40.98 3.17 -14.15
N TRP A 368 39.72 3.57 -13.94
CA TRP A 368 38.58 2.96 -14.65
C TRP A 368 38.24 3.55 -16.03
N LYS A 369 38.76 4.74 -16.34
CA LYS A 369 38.52 5.44 -17.62
C LYS A 369 39.83 5.79 -18.33
N SER A 370 40.87 4.99 -18.10
CA SER A 370 42.21 5.16 -18.65
C SER A 370 42.25 5.22 -20.19
N LYS A 371 41.28 4.65 -20.90
CA LYS A 371 41.20 4.74 -22.37
C LYS A 371 40.84 6.13 -22.92
N LEU A 372 40.44 7.09 -22.08
CA LEU A 372 40.20 8.49 -22.48
C LEU A 372 41.49 9.34 -22.56
N HIS A 373 42.68 8.76 -22.33
CA HIS A 373 43.97 9.45 -22.30
C HIS A 373 44.51 9.93 -23.67
N SER A 374 43.73 10.72 -24.40
CA SER A 374 44.27 11.78 -25.27
C SER A 374 44.35 13.14 -24.53
N ILE A 375 43.82 13.22 -23.31
CA ILE A 375 43.84 14.40 -22.44
C ILE A 375 44.91 14.18 -21.35
N THR A 376 45.84 15.14 -21.24
CA THR A 376 46.89 15.15 -20.21
C THR A 376 46.27 15.11 -18.82
N TYR A 377 46.45 13.99 -18.13
CA TYR A 377 45.94 13.70 -16.79
C TYR A 377 46.52 14.66 -15.73
N ASN A 378 45.66 15.30 -14.93
CA ASN A 378 46.08 16.13 -13.78
C ASN A 378 45.03 16.05 -12.65
N LYS A 379 45.47 15.69 -11.44
CA LYS A 379 44.69 15.63 -10.20
C LYS A 379 43.90 16.91 -9.89
N GLN A 380 44.41 18.07 -10.32
CA GLN A 380 43.71 19.35 -10.18
C GLN A 380 42.44 19.43 -11.02
N GLN A 381 42.43 18.80 -12.20
CA GLN A 381 41.26 18.76 -13.07
C GLN A 381 40.16 17.89 -12.45
N GLU A 382 40.49 16.70 -11.92
CA GLU A 382 39.54 15.83 -11.23
C GLU A 382 38.87 16.55 -10.05
N LEU A 383 39.66 17.28 -9.27
CA LEU A 383 39.13 18.09 -8.17
C LEU A 383 38.14 19.15 -8.67
N ASN A 384 38.46 19.82 -9.78
CA ASN A 384 37.57 20.82 -10.38
C ASN A 384 36.29 20.17 -10.93
N LEU A 385 36.38 18.98 -11.53
CA LEU A 385 35.23 18.22 -12.01
C LEU A 385 34.34 17.76 -10.85
N ASN A 386 34.92 17.17 -9.80
CA ASN A 386 34.18 16.76 -8.60
C ASN A 386 33.47 17.94 -7.93
N LYS A 387 34.12 19.11 -7.85
CA LYS A 387 33.47 20.35 -7.37
C LYS A 387 32.30 20.77 -8.24
N ALA A 388 32.44 20.68 -9.56
CA ALA A 388 31.36 21.02 -10.50
C ALA A 388 30.19 20.02 -10.43
N LEU A 389 30.50 18.72 -10.34
CA LEU A 389 29.52 17.65 -10.10
C LEU A 389 28.79 17.87 -8.77
N GLY A 390 29.52 18.29 -7.73
CA GLY A 390 28.93 18.63 -6.44
C GLY A 390 27.94 19.80 -6.53
N LYS A 391 28.32 20.90 -7.19
CA LYS A 391 27.40 22.03 -7.41
C LYS A 391 26.16 21.63 -8.20
N LEU A 392 26.34 20.83 -9.24
CA LEU A 392 25.24 20.33 -10.07
C LEU A 392 24.33 19.40 -9.28
N ALA A 393 24.90 18.47 -8.52
CA ALA A 393 24.16 17.57 -7.68
C ALA A 393 23.34 18.32 -6.61
N LEU A 394 23.95 19.30 -5.96
CA LEU A 394 23.29 20.17 -4.98
C LEU A 394 22.13 20.95 -5.60
N ALA A 395 22.30 21.52 -6.79
CA ALA A 395 21.23 22.18 -7.53
C ALA A 395 20.10 21.20 -7.89
N GLY A 396 20.47 19.98 -8.32
CA GLY A 396 19.51 18.91 -8.60
C GLY A 396 18.67 18.54 -7.38
N ILE A 397 19.28 18.32 -6.21
CA ILE A 397 18.55 18.00 -4.96
C ILE A 397 17.61 19.14 -4.54
N ASN A 398 17.95 20.40 -4.81
CA ASN A 398 17.08 21.56 -4.56
C ASN A 398 15.93 21.71 -5.58
N SER A 399 15.93 20.95 -6.69
CA SER A 399 14.93 21.06 -7.76
C SER A 399 13.77 20.07 -7.60
N GLN A 400 12.61 20.43 -8.14
CA GLN A 400 11.44 19.53 -8.18
C GLN A 400 11.70 18.26 -9.02
N THR A 401 12.62 18.33 -9.99
CA THR A 401 12.99 17.23 -10.87
C THR A 401 14.13 16.37 -10.34
N ARG A 402 14.59 16.60 -9.09
CA ARG A 402 15.64 15.92 -8.30
C ARG A 402 16.78 15.26 -9.09
N PHE A 403 16.50 14.19 -9.83
CA PHE A 403 17.45 13.37 -10.57
C PHE A 403 17.64 13.76 -12.05
N TRP A 404 16.82 14.67 -12.59
CA TRP A 404 16.89 15.14 -13.97
C TRP A 404 17.44 16.56 -14.04
N LEU A 405 18.48 16.74 -14.86
CA LEU A 405 19.32 17.93 -14.94
C LEU A 405 19.22 18.53 -16.35
N GLY A 406 18.52 19.65 -16.52
CA GLY A 406 18.33 20.29 -17.83
C GLY A 406 19.57 21.07 -18.32
N GLU A 407 19.38 21.97 -19.29
CA GLU A 407 20.45 22.84 -19.84
C GLU A 407 21.19 23.67 -18.78
N GLU A 408 20.55 23.93 -17.64
CA GLU A 408 21.19 24.58 -16.49
C GLU A 408 22.42 23.82 -16.00
N ALA A 409 22.52 22.51 -16.24
CA ALA A 409 23.71 21.73 -15.91
C ALA A 409 24.98 22.27 -16.59
N VAL A 410 24.86 22.70 -17.85
CA VAL A 410 25.97 23.33 -18.59
C VAL A 410 26.32 24.68 -17.98
N LYS A 411 25.31 25.45 -17.54
CA LYS A 411 25.51 26.75 -16.88
C LYS A 411 26.21 26.59 -15.52
N VAL A 412 25.83 25.57 -14.75
CA VAL A 412 26.39 25.30 -13.41
C VAL A 412 27.82 24.78 -13.48
N MET A 413 28.13 23.88 -14.42
CA MET A 413 29.46 23.26 -14.54
C MET A 413 30.43 24.00 -15.47
N GLY A 414 29.92 24.77 -16.43
CA GLY A 414 30.68 25.26 -17.57
C GLY A 414 30.90 24.20 -18.64
N GLU A 415 30.90 24.58 -19.92
CA GLU A 415 30.92 23.66 -21.07
C GLU A 415 32.04 22.61 -21.02
N LYS A 416 33.26 23.02 -20.64
CA LYS A 416 34.42 22.14 -20.61
C LYS A 416 34.29 21.01 -19.58
N LEU A 417 33.88 21.33 -18.35
CA LEU A 417 33.72 20.33 -17.28
C LEU A 417 32.46 19.49 -17.50
N PHE A 418 31.40 20.11 -18.02
CA PHE A 418 30.19 19.41 -18.40
C PHE A 418 30.46 18.33 -19.45
N LYS A 419 31.15 18.70 -20.53
CA LYS A 419 31.54 17.75 -21.58
C LYS A 419 32.38 16.61 -21.01
N TRP A 420 33.34 16.93 -20.14
CA TRP A 420 34.18 15.91 -19.52
C TRP A 420 33.39 14.99 -18.58
N ALA A 421 32.40 15.50 -17.85
CA ALA A 421 31.49 14.69 -17.03
C ALA A 421 30.69 13.68 -17.88
N CYS A 422 30.26 14.09 -19.08
CA CYS A 422 29.62 13.20 -20.03
C CYS A 422 30.60 12.17 -20.62
N ASP A 423 31.78 12.61 -21.05
CA ASP A 423 32.79 11.74 -21.67
C ASP A 423 33.28 10.65 -20.71
N CYS A 424 33.47 10.98 -19.43
CA CYS A 424 33.82 10.02 -18.38
C CYS A 424 32.63 9.15 -17.92
N GLY A 425 31.40 9.53 -18.26
CA GLY A 425 30.20 8.74 -17.95
C GLY A 425 29.56 9.02 -16.59
N TRP A 426 29.96 10.11 -15.91
CA TRP A 426 29.28 10.57 -14.69
C TRP A 426 27.88 11.09 -14.99
N LEU A 427 27.74 11.82 -16.09
CA LEU A 427 26.47 12.34 -16.58
C LEU A 427 26.09 11.63 -17.88
N LYS A 428 24.90 11.06 -17.91
CA LYS A 428 24.34 10.46 -19.12
C LYS A 428 23.28 11.38 -19.68
N LEU A 429 23.33 11.61 -20.98
CA LEU A 429 22.19 12.18 -21.69
C LEU A 429 21.05 11.16 -21.59
N VAL A 430 20.02 11.50 -20.85
CA VAL A 430 18.84 10.64 -20.70
C VAL A 430 17.91 10.91 -21.88
N TYR A 431 17.62 12.19 -22.16
CA TYR A 431 16.78 12.59 -23.28
C TYR A 431 16.97 14.07 -23.67
N ARG A 432 16.27 14.53 -24.70
CA ARG A 432 16.13 15.97 -25.01
C ARG A 432 14.67 16.37 -24.79
N ASP A 433 14.46 17.43 -23.99
CA ASP A 433 13.17 18.09 -23.83
C ASP A 433 12.58 18.39 -25.18
N THR A 434 11.27 18.29 -25.28
CA THR A 434 10.62 18.05 -26.54
C THR A 434 9.91 19.27 -27.11
N ASP A 435 9.69 20.28 -26.26
CA ASP A 435 9.16 21.58 -26.66
C ASP A 435 10.32 22.55 -26.92
N THR A 436 11.45 22.35 -26.23
CA THR A 436 12.65 23.20 -26.34
C THR A 436 13.84 22.54 -27.06
N ASN A 437 13.80 21.23 -27.30
CA ASN A 437 14.94 20.41 -27.79
C ASN A 437 16.18 20.40 -26.85
N ALA A 438 16.01 20.89 -25.62
CA ALA A 438 17.07 21.06 -24.63
C ALA A 438 17.50 19.71 -24.03
N PRO A 439 18.80 19.36 -23.99
CA PRO A 439 19.25 18.09 -23.44
C PRO A 439 19.07 18.00 -21.91
N VAL A 440 18.60 16.85 -21.44
CA VAL A 440 18.38 16.49 -20.03
C VAL A 440 19.28 15.31 -19.65
N TYR A 441 20.00 15.49 -18.55
CA TYR A 441 21.04 14.59 -18.08
C TYR A 441 20.68 14.01 -16.70
N ALA A 442 21.29 12.89 -16.35
CA ALA A 442 21.22 12.33 -15.01
C ALA A 442 22.58 11.73 -14.61
N PHE A 443 22.82 11.62 -13.30
CA PHE A 443 23.97 10.89 -12.77
C PHE A 443 23.90 9.41 -13.15
N PHE A 444 25.06 8.78 -13.36
CA PHE A 444 25.18 7.34 -13.64
C PHE A 444 24.34 6.49 -12.66
N GLN A 445 24.35 6.88 -11.37
CA GLN A 445 23.49 6.36 -10.32
C GLN A 445 23.15 7.50 -9.35
N SER A 446 21.91 7.50 -8.85
CA SER A 446 21.38 8.59 -8.01
C SER A 446 22.06 8.75 -6.65
N SER A 447 22.59 7.67 -6.05
CA SER A 447 23.33 7.79 -4.77
C SER A 447 24.62 8.59 -4.93
N PHE A 448 25.24 8.58 -6.12
CA PHE A 448 26.37 9.46 -6.39
C PHE A 448 25.95 10.93 -6.47
N GLN A 449 24.73 11.23 -6.93
CA GLN A 449 24.22 12.58 -6.84
C GLN A 449 24.12 13.02 -5.38
N GLU A 450 23.60 12.19 -4.48
CA GLU A 450 23.50 12.52 -3.05
C GLU A 450 24.89 12.69 -2.41
N TYR A 451 25.84 11.83 -2.78
CA TYR A 451 27.24 11.95 -2.35
C TYR A 451 27.89 13.24 -2.85
N PHE A 452 27.79 13.56 -4.14
CA PHE A 452 28.35 14.80 -4.70
C PHE A 452 27.65 16.05 -4.12
N ALA A 453 26.34 15.99 -3.86
CA ALA A 453 25.65 17.07 -3.16
C ALA A 453 26.21 17.27 -1.75
N ALA A 454 26.50 16.18 -1.03
CA ALA A 454 27.12 16.24 0.28
C ALA A 454 28.53 16.85 0.22
N THR A 455 29.35 16.55 -0.80
CA THR A 455 30.70 17.13 -0.95
C THR A 455 30.70 18.61 -1.32
N ALA A 456 29.60 19.13 -1.88
CA ALA A 456 29.45 20.55 -2.20
C ALA A 456 29.11 21.44 -0.98
N ILE A 457 28.80 20.82 0.17
CA ILE A 457 28.41 21.51 1.39
C ILE A 457 29.61 21.54 2.33
N ASP A 458 30.21 22.72 2.50
CA ASP A 458 31.39 22.89 3.36
C ASP A 458 31.03 22.94 4.84
N ASP A 459 29.85 23.47 5.16
CA ASP A 459 29.46 23.81 6.53
C ASP A 459 27.99 23.46 6.81
N TRP A 460 27.71 23.02 8.04
CA TRP A 460 26.39 22.56 8.44
C TRP A 460 25.34 23.68 8.58
N ASP A 461 25.75 24.95 8.61
CA ASP A 461 24.83 26.10 8.58
C ASP A 461 23.88 26.06 7.37
N PHE A 462 24.32 25.41 6.29
CA PHE A 462 23.47 25.11 5.14
C PHE A 462 22.25 24.25 5.49
N PHE A 463 22.40 23.27 6.40
CA PHE A 463 21.33 22.38 6.82
C PHE A 463 20.44 23.01 7.90
N LEU A 464 21.07 23.69 8.86
CA LEU A 464 20.43 24.35 9.99
C LEU A 464 21.14 25.68 10.27
N PRO A 465 20.49 26.84 10.05
CA PRO A 465 21.12 28.14 10.29
C PRO A 465 21.52 28.31 11.75
N ARG A 466 22.77 28.69 12.06
CA ARG A 466 23.28 28.84 13.45
C ARG A 466 22.49 29.83 14.30
N ASN A 467 21.84 30.80 13.67
CA ASN A 467 21.03 31.83 14.33
C ASN A 467 19.55 31.43 14.54
N HIS A 468 19.18 30.17 14.32
CA HIS A 468 17.80 29.67 14.45
C HIS A 468 17.17 29.94 15.82
N LYS A 469 17.91 29.77 16.92
CA LYS A 469 17.35 29.81 18.29
C LYS A 469 16.08 28.94 18.36
N ASN A 470 14.91 29.55 18.61
CA ASN A 470 13.62 28.86 18.74
C ASN A 470 12.55 29.31 17.72
N ARG A 471 12.97 29.86 16.58
CA ARG A 471 12.07 30.37 15.54
C ARG A 471 12.68 30.24 14.16
N PRO A 472 11.90 30.19 13.08
CA PRO A 472 12.45 30.15 11.73
C PRO A 472 13.26 31.40 11.38
N VAL A 473 14.35 31.22 10.63
CA VAL A 473 15.16 32.30 10.07
C VAL A 473 14.63 32.66 8.69
N ALA A 474 14.37 33.95 8.44
CA ALA A 474 13.86 34.42 7.16
C ALA A 474 14.75 33.97 5.99
N ASN A 475 14.13 33.50 4.92
CA ASN A 475 14.77 33.02 3.68
C ASN A 475 15.73 31.83 3.85
N ASN A 476 15.76 31.16 5.01
CA ASN A 476 16.63 30.02 5.26
C ASN A 476 15.80 28.80 5.70
N PRO A 477 15.58 27.80 4.81
CA PRO A 477 14.82 26.62 5.14
C PRO A 477 15.61 25.67 6.05
N TYR A 478 14.90 24.95 6.93
CA TYR A 478 15.51 24.01 7.88
C TYR A 478 15.54 22.61 7.26
N ARG A 479 16.57 22.38 6.44
CA ARG A 479 16.74 21.18 5.63
C ARG A 479 16.83 19.89 6.46
N ILE A 480 17.19 19.99 7.74
CA ILE A 480 17.17 18.85 8.68
C ILE A 480 15.78 18.20 8.81
N PHE A 481 14.69 18.90 8.45
CA PHE A 481 13.32 18.37 8.48
C PHE A 481 12.76 18.00 7.10
N GLU A 482 13.50 18.31 6.04
CA GLU A 482 13.15 18.03 4.66
C GLU A 482 13.74 16.67 4.26
N PRO A 483 12.91 15.69 3.88
CA PRO A 483 13.40 14.32 3.81
C PRO A 483 14.37 14.05 2.64
N GLN A 484 14.32 14.86 1.58
CA GLN A 484 15.29 14.80 0.48
C GLN A 484 16.75 15.03 0.94
N TRP A 485 16.95 15.68 2.10
CA TRP A 485 18.28 15.97 2.65
C TRP A 485 18.76 14.92 3.65
N LYS A 486 17.91 13.99 4.11
CA LYS A 486 18.31 12.98 5.12
C LYS A 486 19.60 12.26 4.69
N GLU A 487 19.62 11.70 3.49
CA GLU A 487 20.79 10.95 3.00
C GLU A 487 22.00 11.85 2.76
N VAL A 488 21.80 13.08 2.25
CA VAL A 488 22.89 14.06 2.06
C VAL A 488 23.53 14.43 3.40
N ILE A 489 22.73 14.60 4.45
CA ILE A 489 23.19 14.89 5.82
C ILE A 489 23.99 13.71 6.38
N LEU A 490 23.51 12.47 6.22
CA LEU A 490 24.21 11.28 6.68
C LEU A 490 25.56 11.12 5.95
N LEU A 491 25.58 11.30 4.63
CA LEU A 491 26.83 11.28 3.84
C LEU A 491 27.77 12.42 4.25
N TRP A 492 27.24 13.60 4.57
CA TRP A 492 28.06 14.72 5.07
C TRP A 492 28.70 14.40 6.43
N LEU A 493 27.96 13.79 7.36
CA LEU A 493 28.52 13.31 8.64
C LEU A 493 29.59 12.23 8.44
N GLY A 494 29.44 11.38 7.42
CA GLY A 494 30.39 10.30 7.10
C GLY A 494 31.67 10.75 6.37
N ARG A 495 31.75 12.00 5.90
CA ARG A 495 32.90 12.54 5.13
C ARG A 495 34.14 12.70 6.00
N GLU A 496 35.28 12.14 5.59
CA GLU A 496 36.54 12.24 6.36
C GLU A 496 37.17 13.64 6.29
N ASP A 497 36.87 14.41 5.24
CA ASP A 497 37.44 15.75 5.02
C ASP A 497 36.77 16.85 5.85
N VAL A 498 35.59 16.58 6.43
CA VAL A 498 34.91 17.51 7.34
C VAL A 498 35.50 17.38 8.75
N HIS A 499 35.96 18.50 9.30
CA HIS A 499 36.60 18.54 10.62
C HIS A 499 35.66 18.04 11.74
N LYS A 500 36.18 17.19 12.64
CA LYS A 500 35.43 16.58 13.77
C LYS A 500 34.64 17.62 14.59
N ASN A 501 35.27 18.74 14.93
CA ASN A 501 34.61 19.86 15.63
C ASN A 501 33.34 20.36 14.92
N ASN A 502 33.32 20.43 13.58
CA ASN A 502 32.15 20.91 12.85
C ASN A 502 30.99 19.89 12.93
N LYS A 503 31.32 18.59 12.88
CA LYS A 503 30.34 17.51 13.06
C LYS A 503 29.77 17.47 14.47
N ASN A 504 30.62 17.59 15.50
CA ASN A 504 30.20 17.66 16.90
C ASN A 504 29.30 18.88 17.14
N GLN A 505 29.65 20.05 16.61
CA GLN A 505 28.80 21.25 16.69
C GLN A 505 27.44 21.05 16.01
N PHE A 506 27.41 20.40 14.85
CA PHE A 506 26.17 20.15 14.14
C PHE A 506 25.26 19.18 14.90
N ILE A 507 25.80 18.05 15.36
CA ILE A 507 25.05 17.08 16.17
C ILE A 507 24.50 17.76 17.41
N ARG A 508 25.32 18.56 18.11
CA ARG A 508 24.87 19.34 19.26
C ARG A 508 23.74 20.32 18.91
N ALA A 509 23.85 21.05 17.81
CA ALA A 509 22.82 21.97 17.36
C ALA A 509 21.48 21.26 17.04
N ILE A 510 21.53 20.03 16.54
CA ILE A 510 20.34 19.21 16.30
C ILE A 510 19.76 18.66 17.61
N THR A 511 20.59 18.19 18.55
CA THR A 511 20.10 17.59 19.81
C THR A 511 19.52 18.64 20.76
N GLU A 512 20.12 19.83 20.78
CA GLU A 512 19.71 21.02 21.55
C GLU A 512 18.71 21.92 20.80
N PHE A 513 18.20 21.49 19.63
CA PHE A 513 17.24 22.28 18.84
C PHE A 513 15.98 22.59 19.65
N GLU A 514 15.59 23.86 19.69
CA GLU A 514 14.32 24.32 20.27
C GLU A 514 13.34 24.69 19.16
N ASP A 515 12.15 24.11 19.16
CA ASP A 515 11.21 24.32 18.04
C ASP A 515 10.27 25.53 18.22
N GLY A 516 10.20 26.11 19.42
CA GLY A 516 9.30 27.22 19.75
C GLY A 516 7.80 26.89 19.63
N CYS A 517 7.46 25.63 19.36
CA CYS A 517 6.11 25.11 19.16
C CYS A 517 5.72 24.10 20.25
N THR A 518 6.52 23.97 21.31
CA THR A 518 6.22 23.11 22.46
C THR A 518 4.94 23.58 23.16
N PRO A 519 3.93 22.70 23.35
CA PRO A 519 2.76 23.00 24.19
C PRO A 519 3.17 23.48 25.59
N LEU A 520 2.41 24.41 26.18
CA LEU A 520 2.76 25.01 27.48
C LEU A 520 2.86 23.96 28.59
N PHE A 521 1.94 22.99 28.57
CA PHE A 521 1.97 21.86 29.48
C PHE A 521 3.26 21.04 29.33
N PHE A 522 3.70 20.79 28.10
CA PHE A 522 4.90 20.00 27.83
C PHE A 522 6.15 20.68 28.41
N LYS A 523 6.25 22.01 28.28
CA LYS A 523 7.34 22.77 28.91
C LYS A 523 7.37 22.63 30.43
N PHE A 524 6.21 22.56 31.09
CA PHE A 524 6.12 22.39 32.54
C PHE A 524 6.70 21.05 33.01
N PHE A 525 6.52 19.99 32.23
CA PHE A 525 7.06 18.65 32.51
C PHE A 525 8.45 18.41 31.87
N GLY A 526 9.11 19.46 31.36
CA GLY A 526 10.41 19.32 30.70
C GLY A 526 10.38 18.47 29.43
N ARG A 527 9.22 18.39 28.76
CA ARG A 527 9.02 17.63 27.52
C ARG A 527 9.40 18.46 26.30
N LYS A 528 9.86 17.76 25.25
CA LYS A 528 10.28 18.35 23.99
C LYS A 528 9.10 18.62 23.04
N GLY A 529 9.27 19.60 22.15
CA GLY A 529 8.35 19.90 21.06
C GLY A 529 8.38 18.90 19.90
N PHE A 530 7.47 19.05 18.95
CA PHE A 530 7.30 18.15 17.81
C PHE A 530 8.57 18.04 16.95
N TYR A 531 9.16 19.18 16.60
CA TYR A 531 10.35 19.20 15.73
C TYR A 531 11.64 18.93 16.52
N GLU A 532 11.63 19.14 17.83
CA GLU A 532 12.74 18.76 18.70
C GLU A 532 12.95 17.24 18.73
N TYR A 533 11.87 16.45 18.86
CA TYR A 533 11.95 14.99 18.74
C TYR A 533 12.47 14.58 17.36
N ARG A 534 11.93 15.16 16.28
CA ARG A 534 12.37 14.86 14.90
C ARG A 534 13.86 15.16 14.69
N ALA A 535 14.36 16.26 15.24
CA ALA A 535 15.77 16.62 15.19
C ALA A 535 16.62 15.55 15.90
N ASN A 536 16.24 15.16 17.12
CA ASN A 536 16.98 14.15 17.88
C ASN A 536 16.96 12.77 17.21
N PHE A 537 15.87 12.39 16.54
CA PHE A 537 15.85 11.16 15.74
C PHE A 537 16.85 11.21 14.58
N LEU A 538 17.02 12.36 13.92
CA LEU A 538 18.05 12.52 12.89
C LEU A 538 19.46 12.41 13.49
N ALA A 539 19.70 12.99 14.67
CA ALA A 539 20.97 12.87 15.37
C ALA A 539 21.29 11.40 15.73
N ALA A 540 20.31 10.66 16.23
CA ALA A 540 20.44 9.24 16.58
C ALA A 540 20.79 8.36 15.36
N VAL A 541 20.28 8.68 14.19
CA VAL A 541 20.68 7.99 12.94
C VAL A 541 22.05 8.48 12.46
N GLY A 542 22.35 9.76 12.64
CA GLY A 542 23.59 10.40 12.22
C GLY A 542 24.85 9.88 12.91
N ILE A 543 24.77 9.49 14.18
CA ILE A 543 25.92 8.91 14.91
C ILE A 543 26.42 7.61 14.28
N ALA A 544 25.58 6.91 13.51
CA ALA A 544 26.03 5.72 12.79
C ALA A 544 27.07 6.05 11.69
N GLU A 545 27.01 7.23 11.09
CA GLU A 545 28.01 7.66 10.11
C GLU A 545 29.23 8.34 10.73
N TYR A 546 29.19 8.63 12.03
CA TYR A 546 30.23 9.40 12.71
C TYR A 546 30.54 8.85 14.11
N LYS A 547 31.50 7.92 14.14
CA LYS A 547 31.92 7.19 15.34
C LYS A 547 32.58 8.06 16.42
N ASP A 548 33.28 9.13 16.03
CA ASP A 548 33.98 10.04 16.96
C ASP A 548 33.04 11.09 17.60
N CYS A 549 31.74 10.80 17.69
CA CYS A 549 30.77 11.73 18.26
C CYS A 549 30.90 11.78 19.79
N ASP A 550 31.12 12.97 20.35
CA ASP A 550 31.27 13.15 21.81
C ASP A 550 29.95 12.97 22.58
N SER A 551 28.80 12.96 21.87
CA SER A 551 27.45 12.92 22.46
C SER A 551 26.74 11.57 22.27
N VAL A 552 27.44 10.50 21.87
CA VAL A 552 26.82 9.18 21.61
C VAL A 552 26.04 8.69 22.82
N GLU A 553 26.64 8.69 24.02
CA GLU A 553 25.98 8.22 25.25
C GLU A 553 24.74 9.04 25.57
N GLN A 554 24.82 10.37 25.48
CA GLN A 554 23.70 11.27 25.75
C GLN A 554 22.54 11.03 24.79
N ILE A 555 22.83 10.84 23.49
CA ILE A 555 21.81 10.58 22.47
C ILE A 555 21.15 9.22 22.72
N VAL A 556 21.95 8.18 23.01
CA VAL A 556 21.46 6.84 23.37
C VAL A 556 20.52 6.90 24.57
N GLU A 557 20.93 7.57 25.65
CA GLU A 557 20.11 7.72 26.87
C GLU A 557 18.79 8.45 26.60
N GLN A 558 18.80 9.51 25.79
CA GLN A 558 17.58 10.23 25.43
C GLN A 558 16.61 9.37 24.61
N ILE A 559 17.12 8.60 23.64
CA ILE A 559 16.29 7.71 22.83
C ILE A 559 15.71 6.57 23.69
N ILE A 560 16.50 5.98 24.60
CA ILE A 560 16.00 5.00 25.57
C ILE A 560 14.89 5.63 26.42
N LYS A 561 15.11 6.83 26.95
CA LYS A 561 14.13 7.53 27.79
C LYS A 561 12.80 7.71 27.06
N TRP A 562 12.80 8.23 25.84
CA TRP A 562 11.57 8.48 25.08
C TRP A 562 10.86 7.22 24.60
N ASN A 563 11.56 6.09 24.55
CA ASN A 563 10.99 4.82 24.12
C ASN A 563 10.42 4.02 25.29
N PHE A 564 11.08 4.05 26.46
CA PHE A 564 10.78 3.14 27.57
C PHE A 564 10.43 3.81 28.90
N LEU A 565 10.77 5.09 29.11
CA LEU A 565 10.67 5.75 30.43
C LEU A 565 9.77 7.00 30.47
N ASP A 566 9.37 7.56 29.33
CA ASP A 566 8.50 8.75 29.29
C ASP A 566 7.02 8.34 29.45
N ASP A 567 6.49 8.49 30.68
CA ASP A 567 5.08 8.31 31.10
C ASP A 567 4.11 9.19 30.28
N LEU A 568 3.78 8.80 29.06
CA LEU A 568 2.40 8.96 28.63
C LEU A 568 1.64 7.79 29.30
N ASP A 569 0.43 8.03 29.81
CA ASP A 569 -0.46 6.95 30.26
C ASP A 569 -0.76 6.02 29.06
N ASP A 570 0.19 5.10 28.81
CA ASP A 570 0.40 4.42 27.52
C ASP A 570 -0.52 3.21 27.35
N ASP A 571 -1.16 2.72 28.41
CA ASP A 571 -2.13 1.62 28.31
C ASP A 571 -3.33 1.98 27.43
N LEU A 572 -3.69 3.27 27.36
CA LEU A 572 -4.70 3.78 26.45
C LEU A 572 -4.13 3.93 25.03
N ILE A 573 -2.85 4.30 24.88
CA ILE A 573 -2.20 4.58 23.58
C ILE A 573 -1.85 3.28 22.83
N TYR A 574 -1.36 2.25 23.53
CA TYR A 574 -0.96 0.98 22.93
C TYR A 574 -2.17 0.23 22.33
N ASN A 575 -3.27 0.11 23.08
CA ASN A 575 -4.51 -0.53 22.62
C ASN A 575 -5.19 0.21 21.44
N LEU A 576 -5.07 1.54 21.41
CA LEU A 576 -5.66 2.37 20.35
C LEU A 576 -4.77 2.50 19.11
N SER A 577 -3.45 2.37 19.26
CA SER A 577 -2.51 2.32 18.14
C SER A 577 -2.78 1.11 17.25
N GLU A 578 -3.24 -0.02 17.80
CA GLU A 578 -3.62 -1.21 17.03
C GLU A 578 -4.97 -1.04 16.30
N GLN A 579 -5.93 -0.36 16.93
CA GLN A 579 -7.27 -0.11 16.35
C GLN A 579 -7.29 0.99 15.28
N LEU A 580 -6.48 2.05 15.44
CA LEU A 580 -6.36 3.16 14.47
C LEU A 580 -5.30 2.90 13.38
N ASN A 581 -4.37 1.95 13.61
CA ASN A 581 -3.30 1.58 12.67
C ASN A 581 -3.75 1.24 11.23
N PRO A 582 -4.89 0.57 10.98
CA PRO A 582 -5.23 0.11 9.64
C PRO A 582 -5.51 1.26 8.67
N PHE A 583 -5.92 2.42 9.18
CA PHE A 583 -6.38 3.49 8.30
C PHE A 583 -5.23 4.31 7.73
N CYS A 584 -4.06 4.40 8.40
CA CYS A 584 -3.22 5.58 8.22
C CYS A 584 -1.69 5.51 8.05
N GLY A 585 -1.00 4.42 8.39
CA GLY A 585 0.47 4.34 8.21
C GLY A 585 1.27 5.43 8.95
N TRP A 586 0.73 5.97 10.04
CA TRP A 586 1.39 7.02 10.81
C TRP A 586 2.50 6.49 11.68
N GLN A 587 3.57 7.25 11.79
CA GLN A 587 4.62 7.01 12.79
C GLN A 587 4.34 7.90 13.98
N THR A 588 3.92 7.33 15.12
CA THR A 588 3.82 8.04 16.41
C THR A 588 5.21 8.48 16.90
N ARG A 589 5.28 9.26 17.99
CA ARG A 589 6.54 9.59 18.67
C ARG A 589 7.31 8.32 19.05
N GLU A 590 6.66 7.33 19.67
CA GLU A 590 7.28 6.04 20.02
C GLU A 590 7.76 5.30 18.79
N GLN A 591 6.95 5.20 17.73
CA GLN A 591 7.39 4.54 16.51
C GLN A 591 8.58 5.28 15.87
N GLY A 592 8.65 6.60 16.04
CA GLY A 592 9.81 7.46 15.78
C GLY A 592 11.05 7.00 16.52
N ALA A 593 10.94 6.89 17.84
CA ALA A 593 12.01 6.46 18.73
C ALA A 593 12.46 5.01 18.47
N ARG A 594 11.51 4.07 18.28
CA ARG A 594 11.79 2.67 17.91
C ARG A 594 12.52 2.57 16.58
N THR A 595 12.10 3.33 15.57
CA THR A 595 12.81 3.34 14.27
C THR A 595 14.22 3.91 14.42
N ALA A 596 14.38 5.00 15.18
CA ALA A 596 15.71 5.56 15.45
C ALA A 596 16.61 4.54 16.19
N LEU A 597 16.06 3.83 17.17
CA LEU A 597 16.73 2.79 17.95
C LEU A 597 17.17 1.61 17.06
N GLN A 598 16.32 1.17 16.14
CA GLN A 598 16.65 0.13 15.16
C GLN A 598 17.68 0.59 14.13
N GLU A 599 17.60 1.84 13.65
CA GLU A 599 18.55 2.40 12.69
C GLU A 599 19.95 2.61 13.33
N MET A 600 20.01 3.11 14.57
CA MET A 600 21.27 3.32 15.31
C MET A 600 21.88 2.00 15.82
N GLY A 601 21.05 1.03 16.20
CA GLY A 601 21.46 -0.31 16.64
C GLY A 601 22.06 -1.19 15.54
N ARG A 602 22.13 -0.70 14.29
CA ARG A 602 22.84 -1.36 13.18
C ARG A 602 24.35 -1.37 13.35
N LEU A 603 24.91 -0.53 14.22
CA LEU A 603 26.32 -0.59 14.59
C LEU A 603 26.49 -1.40 15.87
N GLU A 604 27.30 -2.45 15.82
CA GLU A 604 27.55 -3.34 16.96
C GLU A 604 28.07 -2.59 18.19
N GLU A 605 28.86 -1.53 18.02
CA GLU A 605 29.36 -0.69 19.12
C GLU A 605 28.22 0.06 19.84
N ILE A 606 27.32 0.69 19.07
CA ILE A 606 26.15 1.39 19.61
C ILE A 606 25.14 0.40 20.17
N LYS A 607 24.96 -0.75 19.51
CA LYS A 607 24.10 -1.85 19.96
C LYS A 607 24.55 -2.37 21.33
N LYS A 608 25.86 -2.57 21.53
CA LYS A 608 26.42 -2.97 22.83
C LYS A 608 26.15 -1.92 23.90
N LEU A 609 26.38 -0.65 23.60
CA LEU A 609 26.09 0.46 24.53
C LEU A 609 24.59 0.55 24.87
N LEU A 610 23.72 0.35 23.89
CA LEU A 610 22.27 0.28 24.09
C LEU A 610 21.89 -0.86 25.04
N ILE A 611 22.39 -2.07 24.78
CA ILE A 611 22.16 -3.24 25.64
C ILE A 611 22.68 -2.97 27.06
N GLU A 612 23.90 -2.45 27.19
CA GLU A 612 24.50 -2.11 28.49
C GLU A 612 23.64 -1.11 29.28
N LYS A 613 23.18 -0.02 28.65
CA LYS A 613 22.35 1.00 29.29
C LYS A 613 20.96 0.46 29.65
N LEU A 614 20.35 -0.36 28.80
CA LEU A 614 19.08 -1.02 29.12
C LEU A 614 19.22 -1.96 30.32
N LEU A 615 20.28 -2.77 30.36
CA LEU A 615 20.55 -3.67 31.48
C LEU A 615 20.82 -2.90 32.77
N LEU A 616 21.56 -1.78 32.71
CA LEU A 616 21.81 -0.92 33.87
C LEU A 616 20.50 -0.32 34.42
N LEU A 617 19.64 0.19 33.54
CA LEU A 617 18.34 0.74 33.92
C LEU A 617 17.44 -0.32 34.53
N LEU A 618 17.39 -1.50 33.91
CA LEU A 618 16.61 -2.65 34.36
C LEU A 618 17.03 -3.10 35.76
N ASN A 619 18.32 -3.08 36.08
CA ASN A 619 18.83 -3.41 37.42
C ASN A 619 18.62 -2.29 38.45
N SER A 620 18.30 -1.07 38.03
CA SER A 620 18.18 0.10 38.91
C SER A 620 16.74 0.50 39.23
N THR A 621 15.76 0.00 38.45
CA THR A 621 14.35 0.31 38.62
C THR A 621 13.65 -0.78 39.43
N GLU A 622 12.81 -0.37 40.38
CA GLU A 622 11.92 -1.28 41.13
C GLU A 622 10.51 -1.29 40.53
N ASP A 623 10.24 -0.43 39.54
CA ASP A 623 8.94 -0.36 38.86
C ASP A 623 8.79 -1.52 37.85
N GLU A 624 7.82 -2.39 38.12
CA GLU A 624 7.56 -3.60 37.35
C GLU A 624 7.07 -3.32 35.92
N TYR A 625 6.35 -2.21 35.70
CA TYR A 625 5.90 -1.80 34.37
C TYR A 625 7.09 -1.33 33.51
N ILE A 626 7.94 -0.48 34.08
CA ILE A 626 9.16 -0.02 33.43
C ILE A 626 10.10 -1.21 33.14
N CYS A 627 10.20 -2.16 34.06
CA CYS A 627 10.96 -3.40 33.86
C CYS A 627 10.52 -4.16 32.61
N LEU A 628 9.21 -4.33 32.40
CA LEU A 628 8.67 -5.01 31.23
C LEU A 628 8.92 -4.25 29.93
N ARG A 629 8.81 -2.92 29.94
CA ARG A 629 9.13 -2.07 28.76
C ARG A 629 10.61 -2.15 28.39
N LEU A 630 11.51 -2.13 29.38
CA LEU A 630 12.94 -2.31 29.14
C LEU A 630 13.27 -3.73 28.64
N ALA A 631 12.59 -4.75 29.16
CA ALA A 631 12.70 -6.12 28.68
C ALA A 631 12.21 -6.29 27.23
N GLU A 632 11.13 -5.61 26.84
CA GLU A 632 10.68 -5.52 25.45
C GLU A 632 11.78 -4.96 24.55
N GLY A 633 12.39 -3.85 24.97
CA GLY A 633 13.51 -3.22 24.26
C GLY A 633 14.68 -4.18 24.04
N LEU A 634 15.07 -4.94 25.08
CA LEU A 634 16.08 -5.99 24.97
C LEU A 634 15.64 -7.09 23.99
N GLY A 635 14.36 -7.49 24.00
CA GLY A 635 13.77 -8.42 23.04
C GLY A 635 13.93 -8.02 21.58
N GLU A 636 13.94 -6.71 21.28
CA GLU A 636 14.09 -6.20 19.91
C GLU A 636 15.55 -6.13 19.43
N ILE A 637 16.51 -5.81 20.32
CA ILE A 637 17.89 -5.52 19.92
C ILE A 637 18.92 -6.53 20.40
N ALA A 638 18.66 -7.29 21.46
CA ALA A 638 19.66 -8.10 22.15
C ALA A 638 19.76 -9.54 21.62
N ILE A 639 19.35 -9.82 20.38
CA ILE A 639 19.33 -11.18 19.81
C ILE A 639 20.70 -11.87 19.99
N GLY A 640 20.71 -12.97 20.73
CA GLY A 640 21.89 -13.77 21.06
C GLY A 640 22.82 -13.21 22.14
N ASP A 641 22.48 -12.11 22.82
CA ASP A 641 23.31 -11.52 23.88
C ASP A 641 23.20 -12.30 25.20
N SER A 642 24.32 -12.82 25.69
CA SER A 642 24.36 -13.68 26.87
C SER A 642 23.96 -12.98 28.17
N ASN A 643 24.23 -11.68 28.30
CA ASN A 643 23.90 -10.93 29.51
C ASN A 643 22.41 -10.60 29.56
N ALA A 644 21.84 -10.20 28.41
CA ALA A 644 20.40 -10.00 28.29
C ALA A 644 19.63 -11.30 28.55
N ILE A 645 20.10 -12.43 28.03
CA ILE A 645 19.53 -13.75 28.33
C ILE A 645 19.53 -14.01 29.84
N ALA A 646 20.69 -13.86 30.50
CA ALA A 646 20.81 -14.14 31.93
C ALA A 646 19.88 -13.27 32.80
N VAL A 647 19.78 -11.96 32.51
CA VAL A 647 18.92 -11.05 33.28
C VAL A 647 17.44 -11.34 33.03
N LEU A 648 17.03 -11.54 31.77
CA LEU A 648 15.65 -11.91 31.45
C LEU A 648 15.26 -13.27 32.04
N GLU A 649 16.17 -14.24 32.08
CA GLU A 649 15.95 -15.52 32.77
C GLU A 649 15.77 -15.34 34.28
N GLN A 650 16.55 -14.46 34.90
CA GLN A 650 16.41 -14.14 36.33
C GLN A 650 15.05 -13.48 36.61
N MET A 651 14.65 -12.50 35.81
CA MET A 651 13.34 -11.83 35.95
C MET A 651 12.18 -12.81 35.75
N LEU A 652 12.30 -13.70 34.75
CA LEU A 652 11.30 -14.74 34.49
C LEU A 652 11.15 -15.69 35.67
N ALA A 653 12.25 -15.95 36.40
CA ALA A 653 12.27 -16.80 37.59
C ALA A 653 11.74 -16.10 38.85
N SER A 654 11.93 -14.78 38.98
CA SER A 654 11.50 -14.01 40.16
C SER A 654 10.07 -13.46 40.05
N SER A 655 9.53 -13.31 38.84
CA SER A 655 8.17 -12.80 38.63
C SER A 655 7.12 -13.80 39.10
N GLU A 656 6.25 -13.40 40.04
CA GLU A 656 5.11 -14.22 40.48
C GLU A 656 3.86 -14.02 39.58
N ASN A 657 3.75 -12.86 38.92
CA ASN A 657 2.61 -12.54 38.06
C ASN A 657 2.65 -13.34 36.74
N LYS A 658 1.58 -14.10 36.47
CA LYS A 658 1.46 -14.94 35.27
C LYS A 658 1.52 -14.18 33.94
N TYR A 659 1.01 -12.95 33.88
CA TYR A 659 1.04 -12.11 32.67
C TYR A 659 2.46 -11.59 32.40
N ASN A 660 3.14 -11.12 33.46
CA ASN A 660 4.52 -10.65 33.36
C ASN A 660 5.47 -11.78 32.96
N ARG A 661 5.25 -12.99 33.50
CA ARG A 661 5.99 -14.20 33.07
C ARG A 661 5.74 -14.53 31.60
N LEU A 662 4.54 -14.34 31.08
CA LEU A 662 4.22 -14.56 29.67
C LEU A 662 4.98 -13.58 28.76
N ASP A 663 4.95 -12.29 29.10
CA ASP A 663 5.65 -11.25 28.32
C ASP A 663 7.17 -11.39 28.41
N LEU A 664 7.73 -11.64 29.60
CA LEU A 664 9.16 -11.93 29.78
C LEU A 664 9.60 -13.17 29.01
N ALA A 665 8.80 -14.24 29.01
CA ALA A 665 9.08 -15.44 28.23
C ALA A 665 9.06 -15.15 26.72
N TYR A 666 8.15 -14.29 26.27
CA TYR A 666 8.10 -13.85 24.88
C TYR A 666 9.30 -13.00 24.48
N TYR A 667 9.69 -12.01 25.29
CA TYR A 667 10.85 -11.17 25.02
C TYR A 667 12.15 -11.98 25.06
N LEU A 668 12.31 -12.87 26.04
CA LEU A 668 13.44 -13.80 26.07
C LEU A 668 13.46 -14.74 24.86
N GLY A 669 12.30 -15.22 24.41
CA GLY A 669 12.19 -16.04 23.20
C GLY A 669 12.50 -15.30 21.90
N LYS A 670 12.38 -13.97 21.86
CA LYS A 670 12.89 -13.15 20.75
C LYS A 670 14.41 -13.01 20.78
N VAL A 671 14.97 -12.86 21.98
CA VAL A 671 16.42 -12.81 22.18
C VAL A 671 17.08 -14.14 21.82
N GLU A 672 16.49 -15.25 22.27
CA GLU A 672 16.95 -16.62 22.04
C GLU A 672 15.78 -17.52 21.63
N PRO A 673 15.52 -17.64 20.31
CA PRO A 673 14.52 -18.57 19.80
C PRO A 673 14.81 -20.01 20.28
N ASN A 674 13.76 -20.76 20.60
CA ASN A 674 13.86 -22.10 21.18
C ASN A 674 14.56 -22.20 22.55
N ASN A 675 14.71 -21.11 23.31
CA ASN A 675 15.20 -21.19 24.69
C ASN A 675 14.40 -22.20 25.52
N SER A 676 15.12 -23.12 26.18
CA SER A 676 14.52 -24.25 26.89
C SER A 676 13.70 -23.85 28.13
N LYS A 677 14.10 -22.78 28.84
CA LYS A 677 13.39 -22.23 30.01
C LYS A 677 12.14 -21.47 29.59
N VAL A 678 12.18 -20.76 28.46
CA VAL A 678 10.99 -20.13 27.86
C VAL A 678 9.95 -21.19 27.53
N ILE A 679 10.36 -22.23 26.80
CA ILE A 679 9.45 -23.32 26.42
C ILE A 679 8.90 -24.02 27.67
N SER A 680 9.73 -24.33 28.67
CA SER A 680 9.22 -24.96 29.91
C SER A 680 8.27 -24.05 30.68
N THR A 681 8.54 -22.74 30.74
CA THR A 681 7.68 -21.79 31.44
C THR A 681 6.34 -21.61 30.74
N LEU A 682 6.33 -21.45 29.42
CA LEU A 682 5.09 -21.36 28.65
C LEU A 682 4.27 -22.66 28.75
N LEU A 683 4.93 -23.82 28.79
CA LEU A 683 4.26 -25.10 29.00
C LEU A 683 3.64 -25.20 30.40
N GLN A 684 4.34 -24.74 31.45
CA GLN A 684 3.78 -24.66 32.81
C GLN A 684 2.58 -23.71 32.88
N LEU A 685 2.67 -22.53 32.24
CA LEU A 685 1.57 -21.56 32.22
C LEU A 685 0.34 -22.06 31.45
N LEU A 686 0.51 -23.05 30.57
CA LEU A 686 -0.57 -23.67 29.81
C LEU A 686 -1.34 -24.73 30.61
N GLU A 687 -0.80 -25.23 31.72
CA GLU A 687 -1.48 -26.20 32.58
C GLU A 687 -2.73 -25.59 33.26
N PRO A 688 -3.85 -26.34 33.37
CA PRO A 688 -5.09 -25.82 33.95
C PRO A 688 -4.91 -25.51 35.45
N THR A 689 -4.86 -24.23 35.79
CA THR A 689 -5.14 -23.71 37.13
C THR A 689 -6.59 -23.21 37.11
N GLY A 690 -7.40 -23.46 38.15
CA GLY A 690 -8.88 -23.41 38.08
C GLY A 690 -9.57 -22.09 37.65
N ASP A 691 -10.89 -22.22 37.45
CA ASP A 691 -11.95 -21.32 36.89
C ASP A 691 -11.91 -20.97 35.39
N GLU A 692 -12.96 -21.41 34.66
CA GLU A 692 -12.96 -21.76 33.22
C GLU A 692 -13.07 -20.60 32.21
N LEU A 693 -13.50 -19.39 32.59
CA LEU A 693 -13.77 -18.31 31.63
C LEU A 693 -12.57 -17.37 31.36
N ASP A 694 -11.78 -16.98 32.37
CA ASP A 694 -10.58 -16.13 32.20
C ASP A 694 -9.37 -16.90 31.61
N LEU A 695 -9.47 -18.24 31.51
CA LEU A 695 -8.40 -19.14 31.06
C LEU A 695 -8.17 -19.11 29.54
N ASN A 696 -9.19 -18.87 28.72
CA ASN A 696 -9.08 -19.12 27.28
C ASN A 696 -8.37 -17.99 26.52
N LEU A 697 -8.60 -16.72 26.87
CA LEU A 697 -7.83 -15.59 26.31
C LEU A 697 -6.35 -15.67 26.68
N PHE A 698 -6.05 -16.04 27.93
CA PHE A 698 -4.68 -16.23 28.38
C PHE A 698 -3.99 -17.42 27.69
N ARG A 699 -4.72 -18.54 27.49
CA ARG A 699 -4.23 -19.68 26.68
C ARG A 699 -3.97 -19.31 25.23
N ILE A 700 -4.85 -18.52 24.61
CA ILE A 700 -4.67 -18.00 23.25
C ILE A 700 -3.37 -17.19 23.18
N ALA A 701 -3.14 -16.30 24.15
CA ALA A 701 -1.90 -15.52 24.21
C ALA A 701 -0.65 -16.42 24.30
N ILE A 702 -0.65 -17.43 25.17
CA ILE A 702 0.45 -18.41 25.29
C ILE A 702 0.68 -19.16 23.97
N ILE A 703 -0.39 -19.70 23.37
CA ILE A 703 -0.35 -20.45 22.11
C ILE A 703 0.17 -19.57 20.98
N SER A 704 -0.24 -18.30 20.92
CA SER A 704 0.24 -17.35 19.93
C SER A 704 1.74 -17.10 20.06
N ARG A 705 2.24 -16.89 21.29
CA ARG A 705 3.68 -16.71 21.55
C ARG A 705 4.51 -17.92 21.16
N PHE A 706 4.01 -19.15 21.40
CA PHE A 706 4.68 -20.37 20.89
C PHE A 706 4.88 -20.33 19.38
N GLY A 707 3.86 -19.89 18.64
CA GLY A 707 3.89 -19.75 17.18
C GLY A 707 5.01 -18.84 16.66
N GLU A 708 5.51 -17.92 17.49
CA GLU A 708 6.53 -16.95 17.11
C GLU A 708 7.95 -17.37 17.52
N ILE A 709 8.12 -17.99 18.69
CA ILE A 709 9.45 -18.20 19.30
C ILE A 709 9.92 -19.66 19.34
N ALA A 710 9.03 -20.64 19.09
CA ALA A 710 9.31 -22.08 19.22
C ALA A 710 9.44 -22.79 17.87
N ILE A 711 10.16 -22.19 16.92
CA ILE A 711 10.29 -22.65 15.53
C ILE A 711 10.85 -24.08 15.47
N SER A 712 10.10 -24.98 14.84
CA SER A 712 10.39 -26.42 14.72
C SER A 712 10.66 -27.15 16.05
N ASN A 713 10.14 -26.65 17.18
CA ASN A 713 10.34 -27.30 18.47
C ASN A 713 9.44 -28.53 18.65
N PRO A 714 9.99 -29.74 18.85
CA PRO A 714 9.20 -30.97 18.89
C PRO A 714 8.26 -31.06 20.11
N LYS A 715 8.64 -30.48 21.26
CA LYS A 715 7.78 -30.49 22.46
C LYS A 715 6.57 -29.58 22.27
N THR A 716 6.79 -28.37 21.74
CA THR A 716 5.71 -27.44 21.42
C THR A 716 4.78 -28.01 20.37
N ILE A 717 5.32 -28.60 19.28
CA ILE A 717 4.53 -29.28 18.25
C ILE A 717 3.61 -30.35 18.88
N ALA A 718 4.16 -31.24 19.70
CA ALA A 718 3.39 -32.31 20.33
C ALA A 718 2.24 -31.79 21.22
N VAL A 719 2.47 -30.68 21.93
CA VAL A 719 1.46 -30.06 22.80
C VAL A 719 0.38 -29.36 21.97
N LEU A 720 0.74 -28.61 20.93
CA LEU A 720 -0.23 -28.01 20.02
C LEU A 720 -1.05 -29.08 19.29
N GLU A 721 -0.42 -30.15 18.81
CA GLU A 721 -1.12 -31.30 18.22
C GLU A 721 -2.11 -31.93 19.19
N LYS A 722 -1.74 -32.06 20.47
CA LYS A 722 -2.63 -32.56 21.51
C LYS A 722 -3.82 -31.63 21.74
N ILE A 723 -3.57 -30.31 21.86
CA ILE A 723 -4.63 -29.30 22.05
C ILE A 723 -5.60 -29.31 20.88
N ILE A 724 -5.09 -29.39 19.65
CA ILE A 724 -5.91 -29.50 18.44
C ILE A 724 -6.78 -30.76 18.52
N LYS A 725 -6.20 -31.94 18.76
CA LYS A 725 -6.97 -33.20 18.84
C LYS A 725 -8.02 -33.19 19.95
N ASP A 726 -7.66 -32.74 21.15
CA ASP A 726 -8.54 -32.73 22.32
C ASP A 726 -9.70 -31.74 22.11
N THR A 727 -9.42 -30.57 21.53
CA THR A 727 -10.45 -29.54 21.28
C THR A 727 -11.31 -29.89 20.08
N GLU A 728 -10.74 -30.46 19.01
CA GLU A 728 -11.49 -30.97 17.86
C GLU A 728 -12.50 -32.03 18.28
N GLN A 729 -12.11 -33.00 19.13
CA GLN A 729 -13.03 -34.00 19.66
C GLN A 729 -14.18 -33.38 20.48
N LYS A 730 -13.90 -32.37 21.30
CA LYS A 730 -14.92 -31.63 22.06
C LYS A 730 -15.88 -30.87 21.14
N LEU A 731 -15.35 -30.18 20.13
CA LEU A 731 -16.14 -29.44 19.14
C LEU A 731 -17.03 -30.37 18.30
N ILE A 732 -16.52 -31.53 17.88
CA ILE A 732 -17.28 -32.57 17.18
C ILE A 732 -18.42 -33.10 18.07
N LYS A 733 -18.14 -33.37 19.34
CA LYS A 733 -19.15 -33.85 20.30
C LYS A 733 -20.24 -32.80 20.56
N HIS A 734 -19.88 -31.52 20.67
CA HIS A 734 -20.84 -30.42 20.86
C HIS A 734 -21.67 -30.13 19.61
N THR A 735 -21.09 -30.15 18.41
CA THR A 735 -21.83 -29.98 17.15
C THR A 735 -22.81 -31.12 16.89
N HIS A 736 -22.44 -32.36 17.24
CA HIS A 736 -23.35 -33.51 17.19
C HIS A 736 -24.55 -33.36 18.17
N ASN A 737 -24.30 -32.85 19.37
CA ASN A 737 -25.35 -32.60 20.38
C ASN A 737 -26.20 -31.34 20.08
N SER A 738 -25.63 -30.31 19.44
CA SER A 738 -26.33 -29.08 19.04
C SER A 738 -27.29 -29.30 17.86
N LEU A 739 -26.97 -30.24 16.96
CA LEU A 739 -27.90 -30.71 15.92
C LEU A 739 -29.15 -31.39 16.51
N LEU A 740 -29.03 -32.05 17.67
CA LEU A 740 -30.16 -32.64 18.41
C LEU A 740 -30.95 -31.62 19.27
N LYS A 741 -30.42 -30.41 19.47
CA LYS A 741 -31.07 -29.33 20.26
C LYS A 741 -31.77 -28.26 19.39
N LYS A 742 -31.88 -28.47 18.06
CA LYS A 742 -32.56 -27.54 17.12
C LYS A 742 -34.06 -27.85 16.94
N ILE A 743 -34.82 -27.80 18.04
CA ILE A 743 -36.27 -27.54 18.01
C ILE A 743 -36.65 -26.31 18.87
N GLY A 744 -35.71 -25.65 19.56
CA GLY A 744 -36.03 -24.43 20.31
C GLY A 744 -34.81 -23.60 20.65
N LEU A 745 -34.87 -22.33 20.24
CA LEU A 745 -34.09 -21.14 20.61
C LEU A 745 -32.93 -21.28 21.62
N GLY A 746 -31.76 -20.80 21.19
CA GLY A 746 -30.76 -20.07 21.98
C GLY A 746 -29.86 -20.87 22.92
N GLU A 747 -28.66 -21.23 22.45
CA GLU A 747 -27.44 -21.26 23.29
C GLU A 747 -26.25 -20.96 22.36
N GLU A 748 -25.53 -19.87 22.64
CA GLU A 748 -24.21 -19.59 22.08
C GLU A 748 -23.31 -20.79 22.42
N GLY A 749 -22.78 -21.47 21.39
CA GLY A 749 -21.72 -22.44 21.62
C GLY A 749 -20.51 -21.74 22.26
N ASP A 750 -19.73 -22.47 23.05
CA ASP A 750 -18.54 -21.97 23.74
C ASP A 750 -17.50 -21.39 22.75
N THR A 751 -17.68 -20.12 22.38
CA THR A 751 -16.87 -19.35 21.40
C THR A 751 -15.39 -19.36 21.78
N SER A 752 -15.13 -19.39 23.08
CA SER A 752 -13.78 -19.38 23.63
C SER A 752 -12.95 -20.64 23.31
N GLN A 753 -13.57 -21.83 23.23
CA GLN A 753 -12.86 -23.06 22.83
C GLN A 753 -12.57 -23.10 21.33
N GLN A 754 -13.44 -22.52 20.50
CA GLN A 754 -13.19 -22.38 19.06
C GLN A 754 -12.00 -21.46 18.80
N GLU A 755 -11.87 -20.39 19.58
CA GLU A 755 -10.74 -19.48 19.48
C GLU A 755 -9.40 -20.12 19.87
N VAL A 756 -9.38 -20.90 20.96
CA VAL A 756 -8.19 -21.67 21.37
C VAL A 756 -7.79 -22.68 20.29
N PHE A 757 -8.78 -23.36 19.69
CA PHE A 757 -8.55 -24.31 18.61
C PHE A 757 -7.94 -23.64 17.36
N LEU A 758 -8.49 -22.50 16.95
CA LEU A 758 -7.99 -21.72 15.82
C LEU A 758 -6.55 -21.25 16.05
N GLU A 759 -6.26 -20.65 17.21
CA GLU A 759 -4.91 -20.16 17.51
C GLU A 759 -3.90 -21.32 17.54
N ALA A 760 -4.29 -22.49 18.04
CA ALA A 760 -3.42 -23.67 18.03
C ALA A 760 -3.08 -24.14 16.61
N ILE A 761 -4.06 -24.13 15.70
CA ILE A 761 -3.82 -24.44 14.28
C ILE A 761 -2.90 -23.38 13.65
N ILE A 762 -3.17 -22.09 13.87
CA ILE A 762 -2.35 -20.99 13.35
C ILE A 762 -0.90 -21.12 13.81
N SER A 763 -0.68 -21.25 15.12
CA SER A 763 0.66 -21.37 15.69
C SER A 763 1.38 -22.63 15.23
N LEU A 764 0.68 -23.76 15.10
CA LEU A 764 1.30 -24.99 14.60
C LEU A 764 1.70 -24.87 13.13
N ILE A 765 0.90 -24.20 12.29
CA ILE A 765 1.24 -23.92 10.88
C ILE A 765 2.42 -22.94 10.78
N LYS A 766 2.55 -21.97 11.70
CA LYS A 766 3.73 -21.08 11.75
C LYS A 766 5.01 -21.84 12.08
N ILE A 767 4.95 -22.78 13.02
CA ILE A 767 6.09 -23.58 13.51
C ILE A 767 6.46 -24.70 12.53
N ASP A 768 5.46 -25.33 11.91
CA ASP A 768 5.55 -26.43 10.95
C ASP A 768 4.46 -26.29 9.86
N PRO A 769 4.76 -25.57 8.75
CA PRO A 769 3.78 -25.30 7.69
C PRO A 769 3.23 -26.54 6.96
N GLN A 770 3.86 -27.70 7.13
CA GLN A 770 3.44 -28.97 6.53
C GLN A 770 2.84 -29.93 7.57
N ASN A 771 2.58 -29.46 8.79
CA ASN A 771 2.05 -30.30 9.86
C ASN A 771 0.70 -30.91 9.45
N ARG A 772 0.68 -32.23 9.30
CA ARG A 772 -0.49 -32.96 8.81
C ARG A 772 -1.70 -32.81 9.74
N ILE A 773 -1.49 -32.77 11.05
CA ILE A 773 -2.59 -32.65 12.02
C ILE A 773 -3.22 -31.26 11.94
N ALA A 774 -2.41 -30.21 11.89
CA ALA A 774 -2.91 -28.85 11.73
C ALA A 774 -3.68 -28.66 10.42
N LEU A 775 -3.14 -29.15 9.29
CA LEU A 775 -3.78 -29.04 7.97
C LEU A 775 -5.09 -29.83 7.90
N LEU A 776 -5.15 -31.02 8.51
CA LEU A 776 -6.39 -31.81 8.60
C LEU A 776 -7.44 -31.13 9.49
N ALA A 777 -7.04 -30.66 10.67
CA ALA A 777 -7.92 -29.95 11.59
C ALA A 777 -8.46 -28.65 10.96
N LEU A 778 -7.62 -27.93 10.22
CA LEU A 778 -8.03 -26.77 9.42
C LEU A 778 -9.09 -27.16 8.38
N GLY A 779 -8.87 -28.22 7.61
CA GLY A 779 -9.83 -28.72 6.63
C GLY A 779 -11.17 -29.08 7.27
N ASN A 780 -11.15 -29.74 8.42
CA ASN A 780 -12.36 -30.11 9.16
C ASN A 780 -13.09 -28.88 9.72
N TYR A 781 -12.35 -27.91 10.27
CA TYR A 781 -12.90 -26.67 10.80
C TYR A 781 -13.64 -25.86 9.72
N ILE A 782 -13.01 -25.67 8.56
CA ILE A 782 -13.59 -24.92 7.44
C ILE A 782 -14.90 -25.55 6.95
N CYS A 783 -15.02 -26.88 7.05
CA CYS A 783 -16.21 -27.65 6.71
C CYS A 783 -17.33 -27.62 7.75
N LEU A 784 -17.13 -27.07 8.95
CA LEU A 784 -18.19 -27.00 9.95
C LEU A 784 -19.31 -26.05 9.48
N PRO A 785 -20.60 -26.43 9.65
CA PRO A 785 -21.75 -25.58 9.36
C PRO A 785 -21.94 -24.56 10.49
N VAL A 786 -20.96 -23.71 10.70
CA VAL A 786 -21.04 -22.59 11.65
C VAL A 786 -21.88 -21.50 11.00
N LYS A 787 -23.01 -21.13 11.63
CA LYS A 787 -23.80 -19.95 11.24
C LYS A 787 -23.04 -18.68 11.64
N VAL A 788 -22.07 -18.24 10.86
CA VAL A 788 -21.55 -16.86 10.95
C VAL A 788 -21.26 -16.37 9.54
N PHE A 789 -21.81 -15.22 9.19
CA PHE A 789 -21.87 -14.69 7.83
C PHE A 789 -20.56 -14.05 7.32
N GLN A 790 -19.44 -14.16 8.03
CA GLN A 790 -18.16 -13.54 7.65
C GLN A 790 -16.97 -14.38 8.13
N TRP A 791 -15.92 -14.49 7.31
CA TRP A 791 -14.61 -14.91 7.79
C TRP A 791 -14.03 -13.81 8.66
N GLY A 792 -13.60 -14.14 9.88
CA GLY A 792 -12.85 -13.21 10.72
C GLY A 792 -11.39 -13.06 10.26
N TRP A 793 -10.65 -12.20 10.95
CA TRP A 793 -9.23 -11.96 10.66
C TRP A 793 -8.34 -13.20 10.92
N ARG A 794 -8.72 -14.08 11.85
CA ARG A 794 -7.99 -15.31 12.19
C ARG A 794 -8.11 -16.38 11.10
N GLU A 795 -9.29 -16.53 10.49
CA GLU A 795 -9.51 -17.41 9.35
C GLU A 795 -8.74 -16.94 8.11
N LEU A 796 -8.56 -15.63 7.94
CA LEU A 796 -7.70 -15.06 6.90
C LEU A 796 -6.20 -15.27 7.21
N GLU A 797 -5.79 -15.22 8.48
CA GLU A 797 -4.42 -15.53 8.92
C GLU A 797 -4.03 -16.97 8.58
N LEU A 798 -4.96 -17.92 8.79
CA LEU A 798 -4.79 -19.34 8.46
C LEU A 798 -4.47 -19.60 6.98
N LEU A 799 -4.94 -18.75 6.07
CA LEU A 799 -4.73 -18.91 4.62
C LEU A 799 -3.52 -18.17 4.05
N LYS A 800 -2.64 -17.64 4.92
CA LYS A 800 -1.39 -17.01 4.47
C LYS A 800 -0.42 -18.02 3.85
N THR A 801 -0.40 -19.27 4.32
CA THR A 801 0.48 -20.31 3.77
C THR A 801 -0.18 -21.03 2.58
N GLU A 802 0.63 -21.37 1.57
CA GLU A 802 0.15 -22.09 0.38
C GLU A 802 -0.44 -23.46 0.75
N SER A 803 0.20 -24.19 1.67
CA SER A 803 -0.24 -25.51 2.12
C SER A 803 -1.63 -25.50 2.76
N ALA A 804 -1.91 -24.51 3.61
CA ALA A 804 -3.21 -24.30 4.23
C ALA A 804 -4.29 -23.98 3.20
N ARG A 805 -3.99 -23.10 2.23
CA ARG A 805 -4.93 -22.71 1.16
C ARG A 805 -5.30 -23.89 0.26
N GLN A 806 -4.32 -24.64 -0.21
CA GLN A 806 -4.57 -25.80 -1.07
C GLN A 806 -5.38 -26.88 -0.36
N THR A 807 -5.10 -27.13 0.92
CA THR A 807 -5.86 -28.08 1.73
C THR A 807 -7.31 -27.63 1.91
N ALA A 808 -7.54 -26.35 2.18
CA ALA A 808 -8.88 -25.78 2.31
C ALA A 808 -9.70 -25.89 1.02
N ILE A 809 -9.11 -25.54 -0.13
CA ILE A 809 -9.75 -25.63 -1.46
C ILE A 809 -10.16 -27.08 -1.73
N SER A 810 -9.20 -28.02 -1.66
CA SER A 810 -9.45 -29.43 -1.95
C SER A 810 -10.55 -30.03 -1.08
N ARG A 811 -10.59 -29.66 0.20
CA ARG A 811 -11.61 -30.16 1.13
C ARG A 811 -12.99 -29.59 0.86
N LEU A 812 -13.09 -28.31 0.53
CA LEU A 812 -14.36 -27.67 0.17
C LEU A 812 -14.91 -28.21 -1.15
N GLU A 813 -14.05 -28.44 -2.15
CA GLU A 813 -14.46 -29.09 -3.41
C GLU A 813 -15.02 -30.50 -3.17
N GLN A 814 -14.33 -31.31 -2.37
CA GLN A 814 -14.82 -32.64 -2.00
C GLN A 814 -16.17 -32.59 -1.25
N MET A 815 -16.36 -31.60 -0.38
CA MET A 815 -17.62 -31.43 0.35
C MET A 815 -18.77 -31.04 -0.60
N LEU A 816 -18.48 -30.20 -1.59
CA LEU A 816 -19.44 -29.76 -2.61
C LEU A 816 -19.96 -30.94 -3.45
N ASP A 817 -19.08 -31.87 -3.82
CA ASP A 817 -19.45 -33.11 -4.55
C ASP A 817 -20.39 -34.02 -3.75
N SER A 818 -20.27 -34.00 -2.42
CA SER A 818 -21.06 -34.86 -1.52
C SER A 818 -22.34 -34.20 -0.96
N ALA A 819 -22.48 -32.88 -1.11
CA ALA A 819 -23.55 -32.11 -0.51
C ALA A 819 -24.90 -32.30 -1.24
N LYS A 820 -25.92 -32.76 -0.50
CA LYS A 820 -27.26 -33.05 -1.05
C LYS A 820 -28.24 -31.90 -0.89
N ASP A 821 -28.12 -31.09 0.17
CA ASP A 821 -29.01 -29.98 0.45
C ASP A 821 -28.52 -28.65 -0.17
N GLU A 822 -29.46 -27.78 -0.53
CA GLU A 822 -29.17 -26.51 -1.21
C GLU A 822 -28.40 -25.52 -0.32
N ASN A 823 -28.69 -25.50 0.99
CA ASN A 823 -28.01 -24.61 1.95
C ASN A 823 -26.54 -24.99 2.13
N THR A 824 -26.22 -26.26 2.30
CA THR A 824 -24.82 -26.72 2.42
C THR A 824 -24.05 -26.48 1.12
N ARG A 825 -24.67 -26.72 -0.04
CA ARG A 825 -24.06 -26.40 -1.34
C ARG A 825 -23.77 -24.90 -1.48
N PHE A 826 -24.68 -24.03 -1.03
CA PHE A 826 -24.47 -22.59 -1.01
C PHE A 826 -23.28 -22.21 -0.11
N GLU A 827 -23.28 -22.66 1.15
CA GLU A 827 -22.25 -22.28 2.13
C GLU A 827 -20.85 -22.74 1.68
N VAL A 828 -20.75 -23.95 1.13
CA VAL A 828 -19.49 -24.48 0.60
C VAL A 828 -19.02 -23.71 -0.63
N ALA A 829 -19.92 -23.42 -1.58
CA ALA A 829 -19.59 -22.64 -2.77
C ALA A 829 -19.18 -21.20 -2.43
N TYR A 830 -19.85 -20.56 -1.47
CA TYR A 830 -19.50 -19.23 -0.99
C TYR A 830 -18.11 -19.21 -0.33
N LYS A 831 -17.83 -20.13 0.60
CA LYS A 831 -16.51 -20.25 1.24
C LYS A 831 -15.42 -20.51 0.21
N LEU A 832 -15.65 -21.41 -0.75
CA LEU A 832 -14.70 -21.70 -1.83
C LEU A 832 -14.39 -20.46 -2.68
N GLY A 833 -15.43 -19.72 -3.09
CA GLY A 833 -15.27 -18.47 -3.85
C GLY A 833 -14.60 -17.33 -3.10
N LYS A 834 -14.60 -17.35 -1.76
CA LYS A 834 -13.85 -16.40 -0.93
C LYS A 834 -12.37 -16.72 -0.85
N ILE A 835 -12.01 -18.00 -0.87
CA ILE A 835 -10.61 -18.46 -0.89
C ILE A 835 -9.99 -18.24 -2.27
N GLU A 836 -10.75 -18.59 -3.30
CA GLU A 836 -10.36 -18.49 -4.69
C GLU A 836 -11.45 -17.71 -5.47
N PRO A 837 -11.34 -16.37 -5.52
CA PRO A 837 -12.19 -15.55 -6.37
C PRO A 837 -12.15 -16.07 -7.81
N ASN A 838 -13.28 -16.11 -8.50
CA ASN A 838 -13.44 -16.72 -9.81
C ASN A 838 -13.31 -18.26 -9.90
N ASN A 839 -13.31 -19.00 -8.78
CA ASN A 839 -13.39 -20.47 -8.82
C ASN A 839 -14.62 -20.94 -9.60
N SER A 840 -14.37 -21.72 -10.66
CA SER A 840 -15.41 -22.14 -11.60
C SER A 840 -16.47 -23.04 -10.97
N THR A 841 -16.06 -23.86 -10.00
CA THR A 841 -16.92 -24.82 -9.30
C THR A 841 -17.88 -24.09 -8.36
N ALA A 842 -17.36 -23.12 -7.60
CA ALA A 842 -18.15 -22.23 -6.75
C ALA A 842 -19.19 -21.43 -7.56
N ILE A 843 -18.75 -20.78 -8.64
CA ILE A 843 -19.63 -19.99 -9.52
C ILE A 843 -20.70 -20.88 -10.15
N SER A 844 -20.32 -22.04 -10.70
CA SER A 844 -21.27 -22.98 -11.30
C SER A 844 -22.35 -23.42 -10.31
N THR A 845 -21.95 -23.75 -9.08
CA THR A 845 -22.90 -24.20 -8.05
C THR A 845 -23.84 -23.08 -7.62
N LEU A 846 -23.34 -21.86 -7.38
CA LEU A 846 -24.23 -20.73 -7.05
C LEU A 846 -25.20 -20.41 -8.20
N VAL A 847 -24.75 -20.49 -9.47
CA VAL A 847 -25.63 -20.32 -10.63
C VAL A 847 -26.70 -21.42 -10.70
N GLN A 848 -26.35 -22.67 -10.40
CA GLN A 848 -27.33 -23.76 -10.33
C GLN A 848 -28.37 -23.52 -9.25
N LEU A 849 -27.95 -23.05 -8.07
CA LEU A 849 -28.85 -22.70 -6.96
C LEU A 849 -29.81 -21.56 -7.35
N LEU A 850 -29.35 -20.57 -8.12
CA LEU A 850 -30.22 -19.52 -8.66
C LEU A 850 -31.26 -20.02 -9.68
N LYS A 851 -30.99 -21.13 -10.37
CA LYS A 851 -31.90 -21.73 -11.35
C LYS A 851 -32.89 -22.72 -10.75
N SER A 852 -32.49 -23.46 -9.70
CA SER A 852 -33.25 -24.58 -9.16
C SER A 852 -33.97 -24.29 -7.84
N SER A 853 -33.52 -23.31 -7.06
CA SER A 853 -34.00 -23.12 -5.70
C SER A 853 -35.33 -22.35 -5.66
N THR A 854 -36.26 -22.81 -4.83
CA THR A 854 -37.52 -22.13 -4.51
C THR A 854 -37.46 -21.35 -3.19
N ASP A 855 -36.32 -21.38 -2.48
CA ASP A 855 -36.11 -20.72 -1.18
C ASP A 855 -35.68 -19.25 -1.38
N LYS A 856 -36.61 -18.31 -1.09
CA LYS A 856 -36.43 -16.87 -1.29
C LYS A 856 -35.23 -16.28 -0.54
N PRO A 857 -35.02 -16.57 0.77
CA PRO A 857 -33.79 -16.23 1.48
C PRO A 857 -32.51 -16.76 0.82
N LEU A 858 -32.49 -18.02 0.40
CA LEU A 858 -31.31 -18.65 -0.22
C LEU A 858 -30.99 -18.03 -1.59
N PHE A 859 -32.03 -17.72 -2.38
CA PHE A 859 -31.91 -17.03 -3.65
C PHE A 859 -31.19 -15.67 -3.50
N LYS A 860 -31.62 -14.85 -2.52
CA LYS A 860 -31.02 -13.54 -2.24
C LYS A 860 -29.54 -13.70 -1.81
N LYS A 861 -29.24 -14.69 -0.98
CA LYS A 861 -27.87 -15.01 -0.54
C LYS A 861 -26.97 -15.44 -1.70
N ALA A 862 -27.41 -16.40 -2.53
CA ALA A 862 -26.68 -16.86 -3.71
C ALA A 862 -26.38 -15.74 -4.70
N THR A 863 -27.33 -14.83 -4.89
CA THR A 863 -27.20 -13.67 -5.78
C THR A 863 -26.12 -12.69 -5.30
N TYR A 864 -26.10 -12.37 -4.00
CA TYR A 864 -25.06 -11.50 -3.43
C TYR A 864 -23.69 -12.16 -3.40
N SER A 865 -23.62 -13.44 -3.03
CA SER A 865 -22.36 -14.19 -3.06
C SER A 865 -21.77 -14.22 -4.46
N LEU A 866 -22.58 -14.41 -5.51
CA LEU A 866 -22.12 -14.33 -6.90
C LEU A 866 -21.59 -12.94 -7.29
N ALA A 867 -22.23 -11.87 -6.81
CA ALA A 867 -21.76 -10.51 -7.05
C ALA A 867 -20.37 -10.26 -6.46
N GLU A 868 -20.07 -10.95 -5.36
CA GLU A 868 -18.83 -10.79 -4.60
C GLU A 868 -17.70 -11.68 -5.12
N ILE A 869 -17.97 -12.94 -5.46
CA ILE A 869 -16.93 -13.91 -5.86
C ILE A 869 -16.67 -13.96 -7.37
N GLY A 870 -17.61 -13.46 -8.18
CA GLY A 870 -17.60 -13.55 -9.65
C GLY A 870 -17.39 -12.22 -10.37
N TYR A 871 -16.75 -11.25 -9.71
CA TYR A 871 -16.54 -9.90 -10.25
C TYR A 871 -15.84 -9.93 -11.61
N SER A 872 -16.43 -9.27 -12.61
CA SER A 872 -15.93 -9.20 -14.00
C SER A 872 -15.83 -10.53 -14.76
N ASN A 873 -16.45 -11.62 -14.30
CA ASN A 873 -16.46 -12.90 -15.03
C ASN A 873 -17.49 -12.86 -16.20
N PRO A 874 -17.06 -12.95 -17.47
CA PRO A 874 -17.97 -12.85 -18.61
C PRO A 874 -19.05 -13.94 -18.65
N LYS A 875 -18.76 -15.14 -18.12
CA LYS A 875 -19.74 -16.23 -18.07
C LYS A 875 -20.83 -15.94 -17.04
N THR A 876 -20.46 -15.40 -15.88
CA THR A 876 -21.41 -14.98 -14.84
C THR A 876 -22.34 -13.88 -15.35
N ILE A 877 -21.78 -12.88 -16.04
CA ILE A 877 -22.56 -11.78 -16.65
C ILE A 877 -23.57 -12.32 -17.66
N ALA A 878 -23.12 -13.14 -18.62
CA ALA A 878 -24.00 -13.71 -19.66
C ALA A 878 -25.14 -14.57 -19.08
N LEU A 879 -24.86 -15.32 -18.00
CA LEU A 879 -25.85 -16.15 -17.32
C LEU A 879 -26.90 -15.31 -16.59
N LEU A 880 -26.50 -14.24 -15.89
CA LEU A 880 -27.43 -13.33 -15.22
C LEU A 880 -28.26 -12.52 -16.23
N GLU A 881 -27.69 -12.12 -17.36
CA GLU A 881 -28.42 -11.50 -18.48
C GLU A 881 -29.48 -12.43 -19.06
N GLN A 882 -29.17 -13.72 -19.24
CA GLN A 882 -30.13 -14.72 -19.70
C GLN A 882 -31.27 -14.92 -18.69
N MET A 883 -31.00 -14.79 -17.38
CA MET A 883 -32.03 -14.89 -16.35
C MET A 883 -33.04 -13.74 -16.43
N LEU A 884 -32.59 -12.50 -16.67
CA LEU A 884 -33.49 -11.35 -16.88
C LEU A 884 -34.43 -11.55 -18.07
N ASP A 885 -33.99 -12.25 -19.12
CA ASP A 885 -34.84 -12.55 -20.29
C ASP A 885 -35.92 -13.62 -19.98
N SER A 886 -35.69 -14.47 -18.98
CA SER A 886 -36.54 -15.61 -18.63
C SER A 886 -37.57 -15.31 -17.53
N VAL A 887 -37.30 -14.35 -16.64
CA VAL A 887 -38.15 -14.00 -15.49
C VAL A 887 -39.07 -12.83 -15.88
N LYS A 888 -40.38 -13.07 -15.97
CA LYS A 888 -41.34 -12.06 -16.47
C LYS A 888 -42.25 -11.40 -15.43
N ASP A 889 -42.42 -11.95 -14.23
CA ASP A 889 -43.46 -11.48 -13.29
C ASP A 889 -43.08 -11.45 -11.80
N GLU A 890 -41.80 -11.60 -11.43
CA GLU A 890 -41.40 -11.57 -10.02
C GLU A 890 -40.44 -10.41 -9.71
N THR A 891 -41.04 -9.28 -9.28
CA THR A 891 -40.34 -8.01 -9.01
C THR A 891 -39.07 -8.15 -8.18
N ARG A 892 -39.09 -9.02 -7.17
CA ARG A 892 -37.93 -9.27 -6.28
C ARG A 892 -36.78 -10.00 -6.98
N HIS A 893 -37.08 -10.90 -7.93
CA HIS A 893 -36.04 -11.60 -8.70
C HIS A 893 -35.40 -10.68 -9.73
N ILE A 894 -36.20 -9.85 -10.41
CA ILE A 894 -35.71 -8.85 -11.36
C ILE A 894 -34.82 -7.84 -10.63
N LEU A 895 -35.25 -7.32 -9.48
CA LEU A 895 -34.47 -6.42 -8.63
C LEU A 895 -33.13 -7.03 -8.21
N ALA A 896 -33.12 -8.25 -7.68
CA ALA A 896 -31.91 -8.90 -7.18
C ALA A 896 -30.89 -9.20 -8.30
N VAL A 897 -31.36 -9.69 -9.45
CA VAL A 897 -30.48 -9.97 -10.61
C VAL A 897 -29.95 -8.67 -11.21
N ALA A 898 -30.78 -7.63 -11.32
CA ALA A 898 -30.34 -6.32 -11.77
C ALA A 898 -29.33 -5.68 -10.81
N GLU A 899 -29.56 -5.73 -9.49
CA GLU A 899 -28.61 -5.25 -8.47
C GLU A 899 -27.25 -5.96 -8.59
N CYS A 900 -27.26 -7.29 -8.76
CA CYS A 900 -26.05 -8.09 -8.95
C CYS A 900 -25.29 -7.68 -10.23
N LEU A 901 -26.00 -7.61 -11.37
CA LEU A 901 -25.45 -7.14 -12.64
C LEU A 901 -24.89 -5.72 -12.54
N GLY A 902 -25.55 -4.85 -11.77
CA GLY A 902 -25.09 -3.51 -11.46
C GLY A 902 -23.74 -3.46 -10.76
N LYS A 903 -23.50 -4.37 -9.81
CA LYS A 903 -22.25 -4.47 -9.05
C LYS A 903 -21.11 -5.07 -9.89
N ILE A 904 -21.40 -6.08 -10.72
CA ILE A 904 -20.36 -6.80 -11.50
C ILE A 904 -20.13 -6.24 -12.92
N ASN A 905 -21.09 -5.50 -13.46
CA ASN A 905 -21.08 -4.88 -14.79
C ASN A 905 -21.83 -3.53 -14.77
N PRO A 906 -21.27 -2.48 -14.15
CA PRO A 906 -21.88 -1.16 -14.09
C PRO A 906 -22.29 -0.65 -15.49
N GLY A 907 -23.48 -0.09 -15.62
CA GLY A 907 -24.02 0.33 -16.92
C GLY A 907 -24.64 -0.79 -17.77
N ASN A 908 -24.88 -1.99 -17.22
CA ASN A 908 -25.50 -3.09 -17.96
C ASN A 908 -26.86 -2.70 -18.57
N SER A 909 -26.91 -2.64 -19.90
CA SER A 909 -28.09 -2.16 -20.64
C SER A 909 -29.36 -2.98 -20.41
N LYS A 910 -29.24 -4.30 -20.21
CA LYS A 910 -30.38 -5.19 -19.92
C LYS A 910 -30.93 -4.95 -18.51
N ALA A 911 -30.06 -4.83 -17.50
CA ALA A 911 -30.47 -4.49 -16.14
C ALA A 911 -31.15 -3.12 -16.08
N ILE A 912 -30.61 -2.12 -16.78
CA ILE A 912 -31.20 -0.78 -16.88
C ILE A 912 -32.59 -0.83 -17.53
N ALA A 913 -32.76 -1.59 -18.62
CA ALA A 913 -34.04 -1.74 -19.31
C ALA A 913 -35.09 -2.40 -18.42
N ALA A 914 -34.71 -3.49 -17.72
CA ALA A 914 -35.59 -4.21 -16.80
C ALA A 914 -36.05 -3.32 -15.63
N LEU A 915 -35.13 -2.57 -15.00
CA LEU A 915 -35.45 -1.65 -13.90
C LEU A 915 -36.31 -0.47 -14.38
N LYS A 916 -36.09 0.07 -15.59
CA LYS A 916 -36.94 1.12 -16.16
C LYS A 916 -38.38 0.65 -16.35
N GLN A 917 -38.56 -0.56 -16.90
CA GLN A 917 -39.89 -1.15 -17.09
C GLN A 917 -40.57 -1.43 -15.74
N LEU A 918 -39.81 -1.85 -14.73
CA LEU A 918 -40.35 -2.13 -13.40
C LEU A 918 -40.70 -0.85 -12.65
N LEU A 919 -39.95 0.23 -12.84
CA LEU A 919 -40.25 1.54 -12.26
C LEU A 919 -41.58 2.11 -12.79
N ASP A 920 -41.94 1.81 -14.04
CA ASP A 920 -43.19 2.25 -14.67
C ASP A 920 -44.43 1.49 -14.17
N SER A 921 -44.25 0.26 -13.67
CA SER A 921 -45.34 -0.60 -13.20
C SER A 921 -45.48 -0.64 -11.67
N ALA A 922 -44.47 -0.17 -10.93
CA ALA A 922 -44.46 -0.14 -9.47
C ALA A 922 -45.52 0.82 -8.89
N LYS A 923 -46.31 0.34 -7.92
CA LYS A 923 -47.43 1.09 -7.32
C LYS A 923 -47.20 1.50 -5.86
N ASP A 924 -46.46 0.71 -5.09
CA ASP A 924 -46.17 0.99 -3.69
C ASP A 924 -44.89 1.82 -3.54
N LYS A 925 -44.86 2.70 -2.52
CA LYS A 925 -43.77 3.67 -2.31
C LYS A 925 -42.42 2.98 -2.07
N ASN A 926 -42.40 1.84 -1.38
CA ASN A 926 -41.17 1.10 -1.06
C ASN A 926 -40.55 0.45 -2.30
N THR A 927 -41.36 -0.19 -3.15
CA THR A 927 -40.88 -0.75 -4.42
C THR A 927 -40.41 0.35 -5.35
N VAL A 928 -41.13 1.47 -5.44
CA VAL A 928 -40.68 2.61 -6.27
C VAL A 928 -39.33 3.15 -5.77
N PHE A 929 -39.15 3.27 -4.45
CA PHE A 929 -37.86 3.64 -3.84
C PHE A 929 -36.75 2.65 -4.20
N GLU A 930 -36.93 1.36 -3.92
CA GLU A 930 -35.92 0.32 -4.17
C GLU A 930 -35.50 0.25 -5.64
N VAL A 931 -36.46 0.37 -6.56
CA VAL A 931 -36.22 0.31 -8.01
C VAL A 931 -35.51 1.55 -8.51
N ALA A 932 -35.94 2.74 -8.08
CA ALA A 932 -35.31 3.99 -8.47
C ALA A 932 -33.88 4.10 -7.90
N TYR A 933 -33.66 3.68 -6.66
CA TYR A 933 -32.33 3.63 -6.04
C TYR A 933 -31.39 2.67 -6.79
N ASN A 934 -31.82 1.43 -7.04
CA ASN A 934 -31.01 0.48 -7.82
C ASN A 934 -30.74 0.99 -9.24
N LEU A 935 -31.74 1.58 -9.91
CA LEU A 935 -31.56 2.15 -11.24
C LEU A 935 -30.52 3.28 -11.24
N GLY A 936 -30.55 4.17 -10.25
CA GLY A 936 -29.55 5.24 -10.14
C GLY A 936 -28.16 4.76 -9.71
N LYS A 937 -28.04 3.60 -9.04
CA LYS A 937 -26.74 2.96 -8.78
C LYS A 937 -26.12 2.34 -10.03
N ILE A 938 -26.95 1.75 -10.91
CA ILE A 938 -26.49 1.09 -12.14
C ILE A 938 -26.25 2.09 -13.27
N ASP A 939 -27.04 3.17 -13.30
CA ASP A 939 -26.99 4.26 -14.27
C ASP A 939 -26.89 5.60 -13.50
N PRO A 940 -25.71 5.97 -12.96
CA PRO A 940 -25.52 7.21 -12.22
C PRO A 940 -25.96 8.44 -13.04
N GLY A 941 -26.78 9.30 -12.43
CA GLY A 941 -27.36 10.46 -13.12
C GLY A 941 -28.63 10.17 -13.93
N ASN A 942 -29.20 8.97 -13.85
CA ASN A 942 -30.47 8.65 -14.51
C ASN A 942 -31.61 9.58 -14.05
N SER A 943 -32.02 10.47 -14.95
CA SER A 943 -33.01 11.52 -14.66
C SER A 943 -34.37 10.98 -14.25
N LYS A 944 -34.76 9.79 -14.75
CA LYS A 944 -36.04 9.15 -14.41
C LYS A 944 -36.04 8.61 -12.99
N ALA A 945 -34.95 7.95 -12.58
CA ALA A 945 -34.76 7.50 -11.20
C ALA A 945 -34.77 8.68 -10.22
N ILE A 946 -33.97 9.71 -10.51
CA ILE A 946 -33.83 10.90 -9.66
C ILE A 946 -35.18 11.64 -9.55
N SER A 947 -35.89 11.86 -10.66
CA SER A 947 -37.20 12.53 -10.64
C SER A 947 -38.22 11.77 -9.79
N ARG A 948 -38.23 10.44 -9.87
CA ARG A 948 -39.16 9.62 -9.10
C ARG A 948 -38.85 9.62 -7.60
N LEU A 949 -37.57 9.63 -7.21
CA LEU A 949 -37.17 9.81 -5.81
C LEU A 949 -37.52 11.21 -5.30
N VAL A 950 -37.36 12.25 -6.11
CA VAL A 950 -37.76 13.62 -5.75
C VAL A 950 -39.28 13.73 -5.57
N GLU A 951 -40.09 13.15 -6.47
CA GLU A 951 -41.55 13.09 -6.30
C GLU A 951 -41.97 12.37 -5.02
N LEU A 952 -41.27 11.27 -4.67
CA LEU A 952 -41.49 10.56 -3.41
C LEU A 952 -41.08 11.41 -2.20
N LEU A 953 -39.96 12.13 -2.28
CA LEU A 953 -39.47 13.01 -1.22
C LEU A 953 -40.45 14.16 -0.95
N GLU A 954 -41.04 14.74 -2.00
CA GLU A 954 -42.00 15.84 -1.87
C GLU A 954 -43.38 15.41 -1.36
N SER A 955 -43.71 14.11 -1.47
CA SER A 955 -45.04 13.56 -1.13
C SER A 955 -45.05 12.64 0.08
N THR A 956 -43.88 12.27 0.61
CA THR A 956 -43.77 11.41 1.80
C THR A 956 -44.03 12.18 3.09
N LYS A 957 -44.62 11.48 4.06
CA LYS A 957 -44.80 11.94 5.45
C LYS A 957 -44.08 11.01 6.43
N ASP A 958 -43.57 9.89 5.94
CA ASP A 958 -42.88 8.85 6.70
C ASP A 958 -41.41 9.28 6.89
N GLU A 959 -41.00 9.41 8.16
CA GLU A 959 -39.66 9.83 8.60
C GLU A 959 -38.57 8.87 8.11
N PHE A 960 -38.78 7.56 8.25
CA PHE A 960 -37.82 6.53 7.83
C PHE A 960 -37.66 6.51 6.32
N LEU A 961 -38.75 6.68 5.56
CA LEU A 961 -38.69 6.80 4.11
C LEU A 961 -38.03 8.12 3.67
N PHE A 962 -38.24 9.22 4.41
CA PHE A 962 -37.61 10.52 4.13
C PHE A 962 -36.09 10.44 4.27
N GLU A 963 -35.59 9.85 5.36
CA GLU A 963 -34.17 9.60 5.58
C GLU A 963 -33.57 8.80 4.41
N ASN A 964 -34.18 7.65 4.10
CA ASN A 964 -33.74 6.78 3.00
C ASN A 964 -33.72 7.50 1.64
N LEU A 965 -34.71 8.34 1.35
CA LEU A 965 -34.79 9.14 0.12
C LEU A 965 -33.69 10.20 0.04
N THR A 966 -33.42 10.91 1.14
CA THR A 966 -32.34 11.92 1.17
C THR A 966 -30.96 11.29 1.02
N CYS A 967 -30.70 10.18 1.72
CA CYS A 967 -29.46 9.41 1.57
C CYS A 967 -29.31 8.85 0.15
N SER A 968 -30.38 8.30 -0.41
CA SER A 968 -30.35 7.77 -1.79
C SER A 968 -30.08 8.85 -2.83
N LEU A 969 -30.68 10.03 -2.68
CA LEU A 969 -30.41 11.19 -3.55
C LEU A 969 -28.97 11.69 -3.38
N ALA A 970 -28.42 11.65 -2.16
CA ALA A 970 -27.03 11.98 -1.90
C ALA A 970 -26.06 11.07 -2.67
N GLU A 971 -26.42 9.80 -2.80
CA GLU A 971 -25.56 8.78 -3.40
C GLU A 971 -25.65 8.69 -4.93
N ILE A 972 -26.81 8.98 -5.52
CA ILE A 972 -27.05 8.77 -6.98
C ILE A 972 -27.27 10.07 -7.76
N GLY A 973 -27.41 11.20 -7.06
CA GLY A 973 -27.78 12.51 -7.61
C GLY A 973 -26.62 13.49 -7.81
N SER A 974 -25.37 13.04 -7.80
CA SER A 974 -24.17 13.89 -7.97
C SER A 974 -24.28 14.79 -9.20
N ASP A 975 -24.02 16.10 -9.02
CA ASP A 975 -24.12 17.14 -10.07
C ASP A 975 -25.48 17.24 -10.78
N ASN A 976 -26.53 16.57 -10.29
CA ASN A 976 -27.84 16.60 -10.92
C ASN A 976 -28.66 17.82 -10.44
N PRO A 977 -29.03 18.75 -11.34
CA PRO A 977 -29.70 19.99 -10.96
C PRO A 977 -31.08 19.76 -10.31
N ILE A 978 -31.76 18.66 -10.64
CA ILE A 978 -33.07 18.32 -10.08
C ILE A 978 -32.93 17.85 -8.63
N ALA A 979 -31.93 16.99 -8.34
CA ALA A 979 -31.63 16.54 -6.98
C ALA A 979 -31.17 17.71 -6.09
N ILE A 980 -30.26 18.54 -6.61
CA ILE A 980 -29.76 19.75 -5.92
C ILE A 980 -30.91 20.70 -5.59
N ALA A 981 -31.77 21.02 -6.56
CA ALA A 981 -32.89 21.93 -6.34
C ALA A 981 -33.91 21.38 -5.33
N ALA A 982 -34.17 20.07 -5.35
CA ALA A 982 -35.07 19.43 -4.39
C ALA A 982 -34.53 19.49 -2.96
N LEU A 983 -33.26 19.12 -2.74
CA LEU A 983 -32.62 19.21 -1.42
C LEU A 983 -32.51 20.67 -0.94
N GLU A 984 -32.18 21.62 -1.82
CA GLU A 984 -32.20 23.05 -1.47
C GLU A 984 -33.58 23.54 -1.05
N LYS A 985 -34.64 23.09 -1.74
CA LYS A 985 -36.02 23.43 -1.42
C LYS A 985 -36.40 22.91 -0.05
N VAL A 986 -36.03 21.66 0.29
CA VAL A 986 -36.19 21.07 1.63
C VAL A 986 -35.51 21.93 2.70
N LEU A 987 -34.27 22.39 2.46
CA LEU A 987 -33.54 23.24 3.40
C LEU A 987 -34.13 24.64 3.59
N LYS A 988 -34.83 25.15 2.58
CA LYS A 988 -35.49 26.47 2.55
C LYS A 988 -36.92 26.44 3.11
N LEU A 989 -37.48 25.27 3.46
CA LEU A 989 -38.83 25.17 4.01
C LEU A 989 -38.96 25.90 5.37
N PRO A 990 -40.02 26.71 5.58
CA PRO A 990 -40.24 27.41 6.84
C PRO A 990 -40.41 26.44 8.00
N LYS A 991 -39.76 26.72 9.14
CA LYS A 991 -39.84 25.96 10.40
C LYS A 991 -41.26 25.52 10.76
N ASN A 992 -42.25 26.38 10.53
CA ASN A 992 -43.64 26.16 10.93
C ASN A 992 -44.41 25.15 10.05
N LEU A 993 -43.93 24.81 8.84
CA LEU A 993 -44.61 23.86 7.93
C LEU A 993 -44.19 22.41 8.19
N LEU A 994 -42.90 22.16 8.40
CA LEU A 994 -42.36 20.84 8.82
C LEU A 994 -42.83 20.48 10.24
N LEU A 995 -42.85 21.46 11.16
CA LEU A 995 -43.41 21.25 12.50
C LEU A 995 -44.91 20.93 12.47
N ARG A 996 -45.67 21.46 11.49
CA ARG A 996 -47.11 21.16 11.33
C ARG A 996 -47.37 19.76 10.78
N SER A 997 -46.51 19.25 9.90
CA SER A 997 -46.64 17.87 9.39
C SER A 997 -46.31 16.83 10.46
N ILE A 998 -45.28 17.09 11.28
CA ILE A 998 -44.87 16.21 12.39
C ILE A 998 -45.91 16.24 13.53
N LYS A 999 -46.45 17.42 13.86
CA LYS A 999 -47.44 17.59 14.93
C LYS A 999 -48.79 16.90 14.64
N ASN A 1000 -49.22 16.88 13.38
CA ASN A 1000 -50.45 16.20 12.96
C ASN A 1000 -50.38 14.66 13.01
N GLU A 1001 -49.19 14.07 13.17
CA GLU A 1001 -49.00 12.61 13.29
C GLU A 1001 -49.14 12.17 14.75
N TYR A 1002 -48.55 12.94 15.69
CA TYR A 1002 -48.78 12.79 17.13
C TYR A 1002 -50.25 13.02 17.54
N ASP A 1003 -50.93 14.01 16.94
CA ASP A 1003 -52.35 14.26 17.22
C ASP A 1003 -53.25 13.07 16.78
N ARG A 1004 -52.82 12.24 15.80
CA ARG A 1004 -53.54 11.02 15.37
C ARG A 1004 -53.24 9.80 16.23
N GLU A 1005 -52.00 9.65 16.70
CA GLU A 1005 -51.65 8.61 17.67
C GLU A 1005 -52.32 8.87 19.02
N ASP A 1006 -52.46 10.15 19.42
CA ASP A 1006 -53.21 10.55 20.60
C ASP A 1006 -54.71 10.22 20.45
N GLU A 1007 -55.36 10.50 19.31
CA GLU A 1007 -56.77 10.09 19.11
C GLU A 1007 -56.93 8.55 19.21
N MET A 1008 -55.96 7.77 18.71
CA MET A 1008 -55.97 6.31 18.84
C MET A 1008 -55.68 5.81 20.27
N PHE A 1009 -54.79 6.47 21.01
CA PHE A 1009 -54.43 6.11 22.38
C PHE A 1009 -55.50 6.57 23.37
N GLU A 1010 -56.15 7.71 23.14
CA GLU A 1010 -57.30 8.21 23.89
C GLU A 1010 -58.52 7.32 23.65
N ASP A 1011 -58.76 6.84 22.43
CA ASP A 1011 -59.79 5.84 22.14
C ASP A 1011 -59.50 4.48 22.82
N ASP A 1012 -58.24 4.01 22.83
CA ASP A 1012 -57.86 2.76 23.49
C ASP A 1012 -57.91 2.88 25.03
N CYS A 1013 -57.48 4.00 25.61
CA CYS A 1013 -57.63 4.29 27.04
C CYS A 1013 -59.10 4.47 27.44
N ASN A 1014 -59.89 5.25 26.70
CA ASN A 1014 -61.32 5.44 26.98
C ASN A 1014 -62.11 4.13 26.84
N SER A 1015 -61.72 3.22 25.94
CA SER A 1015 -62.34 1.90 25.81
C SER A 1015 -62.03 0.97 27.00
N LYS A 1016 -60.87 1.12 27.63
CA LYS A 1016 -60.41 0.27 28.76
C LYS A 1016 -60.73 0.81 30.15
N LEU A 1017 -61.04 2.11 30.30
CA LEU A 1017 -61.12 2.80 31.61
C LEU A 1017 -62.53 3.24 32.07
N ASN A 1018 -63.60 2.78 31.44
CA ASN A 1018 -65.00 3.11 31.79
C ASN A 1018 -65.48 2.73 33.22
N ASN A 1019 -64.60 2.38 34.17
CA ASN A 1019 -64.95 1.89 35.51
C ASN A 1019 -64.34 2.64 36.71
N PHE A 1020 -63.71 3.82 36.57
CA PHE A 1020 -63.18 4.57 37.74
C PHE A 1020 -63.49 6.08 37.75
N LEU A 1021 -63.64 6.64 38.95
CA LEU A 1021 -64.22 7.95 39.26
C LEU A 1021 -63.58 9.14 38.48
N PRO A 1022 -64.36 10.13 37.98
CA PRO A 1022 -63.89 11.09 36.96
C PRO A 1022 -62.97 12.22 37.47
N VAL A 1023 -62.98 12.55 38.76
CA VAL A 1023 -62.51 13.88 39.23
C VAL A 1023 -61.01 13.95 39.52
N LYS A 1024 -60.35 12.85 39.91
CA LYS A 1024 -58.87 12.80 40.08
C LYS A 1024 -58.11 12.53 38.77
N LEU A 1025 -58.81 11.98 37.77
CA LEU A 1025 -58.22 11.60 36.49
C LEU A 1025 -57.89 12.82 35.62
N ALA A 1026 -58.74 13.85 35.65
CA ALA A 1026 -58.52 15.09 34.92
C ALA A 1026 -57.26 15.85 35.37
N GLU A 1027 -56.93 15.81 36.67
CA GLU A 1027 -55.73 16.44 37.23
C GLU A 1027 -54.45 15.67 36.88
N ILE A 1028 -54.50 14.33 36.88
CA ILE A 1028 -53.37 13.47 36.46
C ILE A 1028 -53.13 13.61 34.96
N ILE A 1029 -54.19 13.60 34.14
CA ILE A 1029 -54.11 13.84 32.69
C ILE A 1029 -53.56 15.24 32.40
N ALA A 1030 -53.95 16.26 33.16
CA ALA A 1030 -53.43 17.62 33.01
C ALA A 1030 -51.93 17.73 33.36
N MET A 1031 -51.47 17.08 34.43
CA MET A 1031 -50.05 17.01 34.81
C MET A 1031 -49.21 16.26 33.77
N PHE A 1032 -49.71 15.11 33.27
CA PHE A 1032 -49.05 14.36 32.21
C PHE A 1032 -48.98 15.17 30.91
N ARG A 1033 -50.06 15.86 30.52
CA ARG A 1033 -50.09 16.74 29.33
C ARG A 1033 -49.05 17.86 29.41
N THR A 1034 -48.86 18.50 30.57
CA THR A 1034 -47.87 19.58 30.72
C THR A 1034 -46.40 19.11 30.62
N ASN A 1035 -46.09 17.90 31.11
CA ASN A 1035 -44.73 17.33 30.97
C ASN A 1035 -44.52 16.74 29.57
N LEU A 1036 -45.51 16.04 29.01
CA LEU A 1036 -45.50 15.55 27.63
C LEU A 1036 -45.36 16.68 26.62
N ASP A 1037 -46.01 17.84 26.82
CA ASP A 1037 -45.90 18.98 25.91
C ASP A 1037 -44.49 19.58 25.87
N SER A 1038 -43.77 19.60 27.00
CA SER A 1038 -42.38 20.06 27.06
C SER A 1038 -41.43 19.11 26.32
N ASP A 1039 -41.50 17.81 26.64
CA ASP A 1039 -40.67 16.78 26.01
C ASP A 1039 -41.03 16.59 24.52
N ARG A 1040 -42.30 16.71 24.14
CA ARG A 1040 -42.76 16.70 22.74
C ARG A 1040 -42.27 17.92 21.98
N ILE A 1041 -42.33 19.13 22.56
CA ILE A 1041 -41.78 20.33 21.92
C ILE A 1041 -40.26 20.18 21.71
N GLN A 1042 -39.56 19.49 22.61
CA GLN A 1042 -38.12 19.22 22.50
C GLN A 1042 -37.83 18.14 21.44
N SER A 1043 -38.59 17.03 21.42
CA SER A 1043 -38.52 15.97 20.41
C SER A 1043 -38.85 16.47 19.00
N VAL A 1044 -39.94 17.22 18.83
CA VAL A 1044 -40.36 17.78 17.53
C VAL A 1044 -39.39 18.85 17.04
N LYS A 1045 -38.74 19.60 17.95
CA LYS A 1045 -37.61 20.48 17.58
C LYS A 1045 -36.39 19.68 17.16
N TYR A 1046 -36.07 18.59 17.85
CA TYR A 1046 -34.95 17.70 17.55
C TYR A 1046 -35.11 17.05 16.16
N GLN A 1047 -36.26 16.43 15.87
CA GLN A 1047 -36.60 15.87 14.55
C GLN A 1047 -36.49 16.90 13.42
N TYR A 1048 -36.95 18.14 13.67
CA TYR A 1048 -36.78 19.23 12.71
C TYR A 1048 -35.31 19.57 12.44
N PHE A 1049 -34.46 19.56 13.46
CA PHE A 1049 -33.03 19.79 13.30
C PHE A 1049 -32.34 18.61 12.60
N GLU A 1050 -32.74 17.38 12.89
CA GLU A 1050 -32.22 16.14 12.31
C GLU A 1050 -32.54 16.01 10.81
N MET A 1051 -33.80 16.20 10.40
CA MET A 1051 -34.18 16.19 8.98
C MET A 1051 -33.45 17.29 8.17
N ARG A 1052 -33.24 18.47 8.76
CA ARG A 1052 -32.48 19.55 8.10
C ARG A 1052 -30.98 19.28 8.08
N TRP A 1053 -30.46 18.59 9.09
CA TRP A 1053 -29.08 18.14 9.15
C TRP A 1053 -28.83 17.10 8.04
N GLN A 1054 -29.66 16.05 7.96
CA GLN A 1054 -29.59 15.01 6.94
C GLN A 1054 -29.70 15.58 5.52
N ALA A 1055 -30.68 16.46 5.26
CA ALA A 1055 -30.82 17.11 3.96
C ALA A 1055 -29.63 18.01 3.59
N ALA A 1056 -29.01 18.67 4.58
CA ALA A 1056 -27.84 19.50 4.37
C ALA A 1056 -26.57 18.67 4.14
N CYS A 1057 -26.43 17.54 4.84
CA CYS A 1057 -25.39 16.54 4.58
C CYS A 1057 -25.52 16.01 3.15
N ALA A 1058 -26.70 15.53 2.76
CA ALA A 1058 -26.99 15.04 1.42
C ALA A 1058 -26.68 16.07 0.32
N LEU A 1059 -27.06 17.34 0.54
CA LEU A 1059 -26.75 18.42 -0.40
C LEU A 1059 -25.24 18.69 -0.48
N ALA A 1060 -24.53 18.67 0.65
CA ALA A 1060 -23.08 18.84 0.68
C ALA A 1060 -22.31 17.64 0.07
N THR A 1061 -22.95 16.47 -0.05
CA THR A 1061 -22.43 15.31 -0.77
C THR A 1061 -22.49 15.51 -2.28
N ILE A 1062 -23.64 15.93 -2.81
CA ILE A 1062 -23.88 16.02 -4.28
C ILE A 1062 -23.44 17.35 -4.90
N ASP A 1063 -23.27 18.39 -4.08
CA ASP A 1063 -22.73 19.70 -4.48
C ASP A 1063 -21.67 20.15 -3.44
N PRO A 1064 -20.44 19.59 -3.52
CA PRO A 1064 -19.34 19.94 -2.63
C PRO A 1064 -18.95 21.43 -2.77
N GLY A 1065 -19.41 22.25 -1.82
CA GLY A 1065 -19.23 23.71 -1.84
C GLY A 1065 -20.53 24.50 -1.82
N ASN A 1066 -21.69 23.83 -1.76
CA ASN A 1066 -22.99 24.49 -1.63
C ASN A 1066 -23.05 25.35 -0.35
N LYS A 1067 -23.03 26.68 -0.54
CA LYS A 1067 -23.04 27.65 0.57
C LYS A 1067 -24.26 27.52 1.47
N THR A 1068 -25.40 27.07 0.93
CA THR A 1068 -26.63 26.87 1.71
C THR A 1068 -26.47 25.67 2.65
N ALA A 1069 -25.98 24.54 2.14
CA ALA A 1069 -25.69 23.36 2.93
C ALA A 1069 -24.67 23.67 4.04
N THR A 1070 -23.52 24.26 3.68
CA THR A 1070 -22.48 24.61 4.64
C THR A 1070 -22.99 25.58 5.71
N LYS A 1071 -23.76 26.61 5.32
CA LYS A 1071 -24.34 27.56 6.27
C LYS A 1071 -25.31 26.90 7.24
N VAL A 1072 -26.19 26.02 6.75
CA VAL A 1072 -27.14 25.28 7.59
C VAL A 1072 -26.38 24.38 8.57
N LEU A 1073 -25.43 23.58 8.09
CA LEU A 1073 -24.61 22.70 8.93
C LEU A 1073 -23.86 23.49 10.01
N LEU A 1074 -23.14 24.57 9.64
CA LEU A 1074 -22.42 25.41 10.61
C LEU A 1074 -23.35 26.07 11.64
N SER A 1075 -24.54 26.53 11.21
CA SER A 1075 -25.53 27.14 12.11
C SER A 1075 -26.19 26.15 13.06
N SER A 1076 -26.24 24.87 12.69
CA SER A 1076 -26.82 23.79 13.47
C SER A 1076 -25.84 23.17 14.47
N ILE A 1077 -24.53 23.43 14.36
CA ILE A 1077 -23.49 22.89 15.28
C ILE A 1077 -23.79 23.24 16.75
N LYS A 1078 -24.08 24.51 17.07
CA LYS A 1078 -24.32 24.92 18.47
C LYS A 1078 -25.58 24.26 19.08
N PRO A 1079 -26.75 24.28 18.40
CA PRO A 1079 -27.91 23.50 18.83
C PRO A 1079 -27.63 22.00 18.98
N PHE A 1080 -26.85 21.44 18.07
CA PHE A 1080 -26.50 20.02 18.05
C PHE A 1080 -25.59 19.62 19.22
N ILE A 1081 -24.60 20.45 19.58
CA ILE A 1081 -23.78 20.24 20.78
C ILE A 1081 -24.65 20.33 22.05
N ALA A 1082 -25.56 21.32 22.12
CA ALA A 1082 -26.40 21.55 23.30
C ALA A 1082 -27.47 20.46 23.53
N ALA A 1083 -27.90 19.76 22.47
CA ALA A 1083 -28.87 18.67 22.57
C ALA A 1083 -28.25 17.30 22.94
N ARG A 1084 -26.92 17.21 23.03
CA ARG A 1084 -26.15 15.96 23.21
C ARG A 1084 -25.56 15.76 24.61
N GLU A 1085 -25.84 16.66 25.57
CA GLU A 1085 -25.38 16.53 26.97
C GLU A 1085 -26.01 15.32 27.71
N ASP A 1086 -26.96 14.61 27.07
CA ASP A 1086 -27.81 13.59 27.70
C ASP A 1086 -27.39 12.13 27.39
N GLY A 1087 -26.29 11.90 26.65
CA GLY A 1087 -25.62 10.59 26.62
C GLY A 1087 -26.12 9.52 25.63
N CYS A 1088 -26.66 9.87 24.46
CA CYS A 1088 -26.89 8.90 23.37
C CYS A 1088 -26.00 9.18 22.14
N ILE A 1089 -25.24 8.15 21.75
CA ILE A 1089 -24.31 8.12 20.62
C ILE A 1089 -25.10 7.88 19.33
N VAL A 1090 -24.94 8.73 18.33
CA VAL A 1090 -25.26 8.40 16.93
C VAL A 1090 -23.93 8.32 16.17
N GLU A 1091 -23.72 7.17 15.54
CA GLU A 1091 -22.53 6.79 14.80
C GLU A 1091 -22.21 7.78 13.65
N GLU A 1092 -20.94 8.17 13.56
CA GLU A 1092 -20.23 8.89 12.48
C GLU A 1092 -20.91 10.12 11.79
N PRO A 1093 -20.80 11.34 12.35
CA PRO A 1093 -21.52 12.54 11.87
C PRO A 1093 -21.10 13.13 10.51
N PHE A 1094 -20.12 12.55 9.81
CA PHE A 1094 -19.54 13.15 8.58
C PHE A 1094 -19.45 12.19 7.40
N MET A 1095 -19.90 10.94 7.55
CA MET A 1095 -19.90 9.95 6.46
C MET A 1095 -20.73 10.49 5.29
N GLY A 1096 -20.08 10.70 4.15
CA GLY A 1096 -20.71 11.16 2.91
C GLY A 1096 -20.68 12.67 2.65
N ILE A 1097 -20.33 13.54 3.60
CA ILE A 1097 -20.22 14.99 3.33
C ILE A 1097 -19.00 15.25 2.43
N GLY A 1098 -19.12 16.10 1.41
CA GLY A 1098 -17.99 16.46 0.54
C GLY A 1098 -16.74 16.85 1.34
N ASN A 1099 -15.57 16.36 0.92
CA ASN A 1099 -14.34 16.32 1.73
C ASN A 1099 -14.00 17.68 2.39
N GLN A 1100 -14.06 18.76 1.63
CA GLN A 1100 -13.72 20.10 2.12
C GLN A 1100 -14.75 20.67 3.12
N THR A 1101 -16.02 20.31 2.99
CA THR A 1101 -17.08 20.69 3.93
C THR A 1101 -16.94 19.92 5.24
N ALA A 1102 -16.61 18.63 5.18
CA ALA A 1102 -16.33 17.81 6.36
C ALA A 1102 -15.16 18.38 7.17
N ILE A 1103 -14.04 18.69 6.50
CA ILE A 1103 -12.87 19.34 7.12
C ILE A 1103 -13.27 20.65 7.82
N SER A 1104 -14.01 21.52 7.13
CA SER A 1104 -14.43 22.82 7.65
C SER A 1104 -15.31 22.69 8.91
N LEU A 1105 -16.24 21.72 8.91
CA LEU A 1105 -17.12 21.44 10.04
C LEU A 1105 -16.35 20.90 11.24
N SER A 1106 -15.46 19.92 11.03
CA SER A 1106 -14.65 19.36 12.10
C SER A 1106 -13.73 20.41 12.72
N ILE A 1107 -13.12 21.30 11.91
CA ILE A 1107 -12.32 22.43 12.41
C ILE A 1107 -13.18 23.38 13.27
N GLN A 1108 -14.40 23.71 12.84
CA GLN A 1108 -15.29 24.56 13.65
C GLN A 1108 -15.76 23.88 14.94
N LEU A 1109 -16.01 22.58 14.90
CA LEU A 1109 -16.36 21.80 16.10
C LEU A 1109 -15.21 21.82 17.11
N ILE A 1110 -13.98 21.57 16.66
CA ILE A 1110 -12.77 21.67 17.49
C ILE A 1110 -12.64 23.05 18.16
N LYS A 1111 -12.93 24.13 17.41
CA LYS A 1111 -12.86 25.50 17.95
C LYS A 1111 -13.98 25.84 18.94
N SER A 1112 -15.11 25.13 18.90
CA SER A 1112 -16.33 25.50 19.64
C SER A 1112 -16.70 24.56 20.77
N THR A 1113 -16.21 23.32 20.76
CA THR A 1113 -16.54 22.32 21.79
C THR A 1113 -15.73 22.52 23.07
N ASN A 1114 -16.35 22.23 24.21
CA ASN A 1114 -15.67 22.03 25.49
C ASN A 1114 -15.69 20.55 25.96
N ASN A 1115 -16.25 19.65 25.16
CA ASN A 1115 -16.35 18.22 25.48
C ASN A 1115 -15.17 17.47 24.83
N PRO A 1116 -14.35 16.73 25.61
CA PRO A 1116 -13.23 15.97 25.07
C PRO A 1116 -13.67 14.85 24.12
N GLU A 1117 -14.84 14.24 24.28
CA GLU A 1117 -15.35 13.18 23.39
C GLU A 1117 -15.56 13.71 21.97
N ILE A 1118 -16.32 14.80 21.86
CA ILE A 1118 -16.60 15.50 20.59
C ILE A 1118 -15.30 15.98 19.93
N LEU A 1119 -14.32 16.41 20.74
CA LEU A 1119 -13.01 16.83 20.26
C LEU A 1119 -12.25 15.65 19.60
N GLY A 1120 -12.28 14.46 20.23
CA GLY A 1120 -11.68 13.23 19.70
C GLY A 1120 -12.31 12.78 18.40
N ASP A 1121 -13.64 12.74 18.34
CA ASP A 1121 -14.39 12.31 17.15
C ASP A 1121 -14.16 13.26 15.95
N ALA A 1122 -14.12 14.57 16.21
CA ALA A 1122 -13.82 15.57 15.20
C ALA A 1122 -12.37 15.43 14.69
N ALA A 1123 -11.42 15.14 15.57
CA ALA A 1123 -10.04 14.84 15.19
C ALA A 1123 -9.97 13.55 14.35
N GLU A 1124 -10.64 12.46 14.75
CA GLU A 1124 -10.68 11.19 14.00
C GLU A 1124 -11.32 11.36 12.61
N THR A 1125 -12.32 12.23 12.50
CA THR A 1125 -12.90 12.58 11.20
C THR A 1125 -11.90 13.32 10.32
N LEU A 1126 -11.22 14.34 10.87
CA LEU A 1126 -10.19 15.06 10.12
C LEU A 1126 -9.13 14.10 9.62
N ILE A 1127 -8.70 13.19 10.48
CA ILE A 1127 -7.75 12.11 10.20
C ILE A 1127 -8.16 11.27 8.98
N LYS A 1128 -9.45 10.94 8.84
CA LYS A 1128 -10.00 10.16 7.72
C LYS A 1128 -10.13 11.01 6.43
N SER A 1129 -10.18 12.33 6.53
CA SER A 1129 -10.52 13.27 5.44
C SER A 1129 -9.38 14.23 5.02
N LEU A 1130 -8.16 14.05 5.53
CA LEU A 1130 -7.04 14.99 5.33
C LEU A 1130 -6.73 15.35 3.86
N ASN A 1131 -6.57 16.65 3.62
CA ASN A 1131 -5.90 17.20 2.43
C ASN A 1131 -4.70 18.06 2.86
N GLN A 1132 -3.67 18.21 2.01
CA GLN A 1132 -2.47 18.99 2.35
C GLN A 1132 -2.79 20.47 2.61
N ASP A 1133 -3.81 21.01 1.94
CA ASP A 1133 -4.19 22.43 2.04
C ASP A 1133 -4.80 22.81 3.41
N SER A 1134 -5.33 21.84 4.18
CA SER A 1134 -5.97 22.09 5.48
C SER A 1134 -5.03 22.02 6.68
N PHE A 1135 -3.78 21.57 6.52
CA PHE A 1135 -2.90 21.33 7.68
C PHE A 1135 -2.63 22.58 8.53
N LYS A 1136 -2.46 23.75 7.91
CA LYS A 1136 -2.29 25.01 8.63
C LYS A 1136 -3.49 25.30 9.54
N GLU A 1137 -4.69 25.21 8.97
CA GLU A 1137 -5.93 25.50 9.72
C GLU A 1137 -6.16 24.49 10.86
N ILE A 1138 -5.83 23.22 10.65
CA ILE A 1138 -5.93 22.15 11.66
C ILE A 1138 -5.00 22.45 12.85
N VAL A 1139 -3.73 22.78 12.58
CA VAL A 1139 -2.74 23.09 13.62
C VAL A 1139 -3.18 24.29 14.46
N SER A 1140 -3.61 25.38 13.82
CA SER A 1140 -4.10 26.56 14.53
C SER A 1140 -5.37 26.26 15.36
N ALA A 1141 -6.26 25.41 14.86
CA ALA A 1141 -7.50 25.04 15.56
C ALA A 1141 -7.26 24.21 16.82
N LEU A 1142 -6.32 23.25 16.78
CA LEU A 1142 -6.09 22.28 17.86
C LEU A 1142 -5.17 22.78 18.98
N LYS A 1143 -4.37 23.83 18.74
CA LYS A 1143 -3.44 24.41 19.73
C LYS A 1143 -4.11 24.78 21.05
N ALA A 1144 -5.23 25.52 21.02
CA ALA A 1144 -5.91 25.96 22.23
C ALA A 1144 -6.62 24.81 22.99
N PRO A 1145 -7.38 23.92 22.32
CA PRO A 1145 -7.94 22.73 22.95
C PRO A 1145 -6.90 21.83 23.61
N ILE A 1146 -5.78 21.53 22.94
CA ILE A 1146 -4.74 20.66 23.52
C ILE A 1146 -4.15 21.26 24.80
N ASN A 1147 -3.84 22.57 24.80
CA ASN A 1147 -3.35 23.22 26.03
C ASN A 1147 -4.40 23.27 27.16
N ARG A 1148 -5.70 23.22 26.81
CA ARG A 1148 -6.81 23.26 27.78
C ARG A 1148 -7.10 21.90 28.40
N PHE A 1149 -7.27 20.86 27.57
CA PHE A 1149 -7.76 19.54 28.01
C PHE A 1149 -6.69 18.64 28.60
N TRP A 1150 -5.44 18.76 28.14
CA TRP A 1150 -4.33 17.92 28.64
C TRP A 1150 -4.11 18.07 30.15
N ARG A 1151 -4.53 19.19 30.75
CA ARG A 1151 -4.42 19.46 32.19
C ARG A 1151 -5.42 18.68 33.06
N PHE A 1152 -6.52 18.18 32.48
CA PHE A 1152 -7.65 17.62 33.23
C PHE A 1152 -8.11 16.23 32.76
N HIS A 1153 -7.83 15.86 31.51
CA HIS A 1153 -8.19 14.56 30.94
C HIS A 1153 -7.05 14.01 30.08
N ALA A 1154 -6.34 12.99 30.58
CA ALA A 1154 -5.44 12.15 29.79
C ALA A 1154 -6.23 11.04 29.06
N GLY A 1155 -7.42 11.36 28.55
CA GLY A 1155 -8.29 10.42 27.85
C GLY A 1155 -7.91 10.26 26.37
N TYR A 1156 -8.43 9.18 25.76
CA TYR A 1156 -8.19 8.77 24.36
C TYR A 1156 -8.24 9.95 23.38
N GLN A 1157 -9.23 10.81 23.59
CA GLN A 1157 -9.59 11.85 22.66
C GLN A 1157 -8.55 12.97 22.57
N VAL A 1158 -7.84 13.24 23.66
CA VAL A 1158 -6.78 14.24 23.70
C VAL A 1158 -5.51 13.70 23.02
N VAL A 1159 -5.24 12.39 23.15
CA VAL A 1159 -4.16 11.69 22.43
C VAL A 1159 -4.38 11.71 20.92
N THR A 1160 -5.62 11.48 20.47
CA THR A 1160 -5.99 11.57 19.03
C THR A 1160 -5.67 12.95 18.45
N CYS A 1161 -5.92 14.02 19.20
CA CYS A 1161 -5.57 15.37 18.80
C CYS A 1161 -4.05 15.59 18.69
N TYR A 1162 -3.27 15.11 19.67
CA TYR A 1162 -1.82 15.19 19.63
C TYR A 1162 -1.23 14.43 18.44
N ASN A 1163 -1.74 13.21 18.16
CA ASN A 1163 -1.33 12.41 17.02
C ASN A 1163 -1.63 13.10 15.69
N LEU A 1164 -2.76 13.80 15.58
CA LEU A 1164 -3.10 14.61 14.40
C LEU A 1164 -2.13 15.79 14.21
N ILE A 1165 -1.74 16.50 15.27
CA ILE A 1165 -0.73 17.57 15.16
C ILE A 1165 0.65 16.99 14.81
N TRP A 1166 1.04 15.89 15.44
CA TRP A 1166 2.29 15.19 15.11
C TRP A 1166 2.32 14.77 13.63
N TYR A 1167 1.20 14.29 13.10
CA TYR A 1167 1.05 14.00 11.67
C TYR A 1167 1.23 15.25 10.81
N CYS A 1168 0.58 16.37 11.16
CA CYS A 1168 0.76 17.64 10.46
C CYS A 1168 2.23 18.09 10.48
N ALA A 1169 2.92 17.98 11.62
CA ALA A 1169 4.34 18.28 11.75
C ALA A 1169 5.23 17.41 10.86
N GLN A 1170 4.84 16.15 10.57
CA GLN A 1170 5.57 15.27 9.64
C GLN A 1170 5.33 15.60 8.15
N LYS A 1171 4.31 16.41 7.85
CA LYS A 1171 3.92 16.80 6.48
C LYS A 1171 4.28 18.24 6.14
N MET A 1172 4.37 19.11 7.13
CA MET A 1172 4.63 20.53 6.92
C MET A 1172 6.13 20.84 7.03
N THR A 1173 6.56 21.88 6.30
CA THR A 1173 7.85 22.52 6.59
C THR A 1173 7.80 23.09 8.00
N TYR A 1174 8.95 23.16 8.68
CA TYR A 1174 9.02 23.78 10.00
C TYR A 1174 8.52 25.23 9.98
N HIS A 1175 8.78 25.97 8.89
CA HIS A 1175 8.32 27.35 8.74
C HIS A 1175 6.80 27.45 8.70
N ASP A 1176 6.14 26.63 7.88
CA ASP A 1176 4.69 26.61 7.76
C ASP A 1176 4.00 26.16 9.05
N PHE A 1177 4.57 25.15 9.72
CA PHE A 1177 4.06 24.67 10.98
C PHE A 1177 4.22 25.72 12.08
N TYR A 1178 5.40 26.36 12.17
CA TYR A 1178 5.64 27.41 13.14
C TYR A 1178 4.67 28.58 12.96
N GLN A 1179 4.44 29.03 11.73
CA GLN A 1179 3.44 30.08 11.45
C GLN A 1179 2.05 29.66 11.93
N ALA A 1180 1.57 28.50 11.49
CA ALA A 1180 0.27 27.98 11.90
C ALA A 1180 0.14 27.78 13.43
N TRP A 1181 1.26 27.47 14.10
CA TRP A 1181 1.33 27.34 15.55
C TRP A 1181 1.40 28.69 16.27
N GLN A 1182 1.91 29.76 15.65
CA GLN A 1182 1.92 31.10 16.28
C GLN A 1182 0.60 31.83 16.08
N ASP A 1183 -0.06 31.61 14.94
CA ASP A 1183 -1.44 32.01 14.67
C ASP A 1183 -2.41 31.48 15.76
#